data_AF-A0A3B4UEY4-F1
#
_entry.id   AF-A0A3B4UEY4-F1
#
_cell.length_a   1.000
_cell.length_b   1.000
_cell.length_c   1.000
_cell.angle_alpha   90.00
_cell.angle_beta   90.00
_cell.angle_gamma   90.00
#
_symmetry.space_group_name_H-M   'P 1'
#
loop_
_entity.id
_entity.type
_entity.pdbx_description
1 polymer ?
#
loop_
_entity_poly.entity_id
_entity_poly.type
_entity_poly.pdbx_seq_one_letter_code
_entity_poly.pdbx_strand_id
1 'polypeptide(L)'
;LLLLVCPPLSEAGRWEGDFFTPVRVDHQEDEKHLHRRAEQVNERQIVIKLNAFKEEFYLHLEPDSSFLAPGTFPPESGSLASNASDLRECFYSGDVNTDPDSFAALSLCKGLHGGFYYNGMEYFISQDRTEDAAGFRNSLDRTHVIRRRRRAAHSGGNFTSRCGVAPDTSSTASLEKYKYMSELDNDGLTETVLKTLGRSKRFASIPRFVEVLVVADESMAKFHGDDLKHYLLTLMSVAARLYKHPSIFNSINIVVVGFMVLNEADKGPKVSTNAALTLRNFCSWQKKLNKHNDKHPEYWDTAILFTKQDLCGATTCDTLGMADVGTMCDPKRSCSVIEDDGLPSAFTTAHELGHVFNMPHDNVKACEEVFGKLKDNHMMSPTLIQIDRSRPWSVCSAAIITEFLDRGHGDCLLDQPQRQLSLPDNLPGSSYSLHRQCELAFGHASKPCPYMQPCSKLWCTGKARGQLVCQTRHFPWADGTSCGNSKVCYRGACTDKNTTMHIKVDGRWGKWGAFGECSRSCGGGVQLAKRQCDNPVPENGGKYCYGLRIKYRSCNLNPCPDTGKSFREEQCEAFNGLNLNTNRLGSSVVWVPKYSGISPKDKCKLICRANGTGYFYVLAPKVVDGTPCSPDTSAVCVQGKCIKAGCDGKLDSNKKFDKCGVCGGDNQGCKKVSGMFTKPVHGYNFVVMLPAGASNIDIRQRGYRGMVSDENYLAVKNRYGKYLLNGNYVVSAVERDLLVKGSLLRYSGTSTSVEILQATRPLQEPLTVEVLSVGKMTPPRVRYSFYISKESKEEKTLQKEERSIKAQNSVLVDSNKVEAKKQVMGKRPVSHWVTGSWELCTVTCGSGLQKRLVQCQSMEGRPAVDCDSADRPAAVRACGDPCPMWDVGTWSHCSKSCGRGFKRRPVRCMTENGGNLPREHCSGRRKPQELDLCNLKPC
;
A
#
# COMPACT_ATOMS: atom_id res chain seq x y z
N LEU A 1 -19.30 -20.55 5.10
CA LEU A 1 -19.73 -21.42 6.23
C LEU A 1 -18.74 -21.23 7.38
N LEU A 2 -19.10 -21.69 8.58
CA LEU A 2 -18.37 -21.59 9.87
C LEU A 2 -18.44 -20.22 10.58
N LEU A 3 -19.27 -20.23 11.64
CA LEU A 3 -19.23 -19.32 12.76
C LEU A 3 -17.92 -19.47 13.54
N LEU A 4 -17.45 -18.40 14.16
CA LEU A 4 -16.63 -18.47 15.36
C LEU A 4 -17.14 -17.45 16.38
N VAL A 5 -17.51 -17.96 17.55
CA VAL A 5 -17.93 -17.17 18.72
C VAL A 5 -16.71 -16.47 19.30
N CYS A 6 -16.80 -15.16 19.57
CA CYS A 6 -15.77 -14.45 20.31
C CYS A 6 -15.76 -14.90 21.79
N PRO A 7 -14.62 -15.36 22.35
CA PRO A 7 -14.42 -15.40 23.79
C PRO A 7 -14.26 -13.96 24.34
N PRO A 8 -14.39 -13.74 25.66
CA PRO A 8 -14.47 -12.39 26.23
C PRO A 8 -13.17 -11.59 26.07
N LEU A 9 -13.33 -10.28 25.88
CA LEU A 9 -12.26 -9.29 25.97
C LEU A 9 -11.68 -9.28 27.40
N SER A 10 -10.39 -9.54 27.53
CA SER A 10 -9.63 -9.27 28.75
C SER A 10 -8.75 -8.03 28.56
N GLU A 11 -9.03 -7.00 29.36
CA GLU A 11 -8.12 -5.92 29.76
C GLU A 11 -7.61 -4.97 28.66
N ALA A 12 -8.44 -3.98 28.35
CA ALA A 12 -7.99 -2.67 27.85
C ALA A 12 -8.64 -1.54 28.66
N GLY A 13 -7.85 -0.80 29.44
CA GLY A 13 -8.19 0.52 29.98
C GLY A 13 -9.32 0.60 31.02
N ARG A 14 -9.09 0.10 32.24
CA ARG A 14 -9.89 0.52 33.41
C ARG A 14 -9.46 1.93 33.81
N TRP A 15 -10.41 2.85 33.98
CA TRP A 15 -10.12 4.19 34.48
C TRP A 15 -9.79 4.13 35.98
N GLU A 16 -8.66 4.72 36.37
CA GLU A 16 -8.35 5.01 37.77
C GLU A 16 -8.91 6.41 38.10
N GLY A 17 -9.60 6.55 39.22
CA GLY A 17 -10.17 7.82 39.69
C GLY A 17 -9.60 8.21 41.04
N ASP A 18 -9.38 9.51 41.23
CA ASP A 18 -8.97 10.12 42.49
C ASP A 18 -9.69 11.46 42.67
N PHE A 19 -9.61 12.03 43.87
CA PHE A 19 -10.25 13.29 44.25
C PHE A 19 -9.19 14.33 44.62
N PHE A 20 -9.41 15.58 44.21
CA PHE A 20 -8.51 16.68 44.53
C PHE A 20 -9.25 18.01 44.66
N THR A 21 -8.63 18.97 45.34
CA THR A 21 -9.07 20.37 45.36
C THR A 21 -7.99 21.20 44.66
N PRO A 22 -8.32 21.96 43.59
CA PRO A 22 -7.33 22.79 42.90
C PRO A 22 -6.94 24.00 43.74
N VAL A 23 -5.64 24.31 43.75
CA VAL A 23 -5.10 25.52 44.39
C VAL A 23 -4.56 26.44 43.29
N ARG A 24 -5.11 27.64 43.19
CA ARG A 24 -4.56 28.68 42.32
C ARG A 24 -3.29 29.24 42.96
N VAL A 25 -2.20 29.28 42.20
CA VAL A 25 -0.91 29.84 42.63
C VAL A 25 -0.77 31.21 41.98
N ASP A 26 -1.14 32.27 42.71
CA ASP A 26 -0.95 33.64 42.24
C ASP A 26 0.49 34.12 42.50
N HIS A 27 1.07 34.87 41.56
CA HIS A 27 2.43 35.40 41.64
C HIS A 27 2.53 36.60 42.61
N GLN A 28 2.46 36.33 43.91
CA GLN A 28 2.82 37.28 44.96
C GLN A 28 3.54 36.57 46.12
N GLU A 29 4.86 36.45 45.98
CA GLU A 29 5.91 36.62 47.01
C GLU A 29 7.26 36.08 46.48
N ASP A 30 8.06 36.96 45.87
CA ASP A 30 9.54 37.01 46.02
C ASP A 30 10.15 38.05 45.06
N GLU A 31 10.07 39.34 45.41
CA GLU A 31 11.04 40.31 44.89
C GLU A 31 12.34 40.21 45.69
N LYS A 32 13.44 39.79 45.04
CA LYS A 32 14.76 40.45 45.19
C LYS A 32 15.83 40.03 44.17
N HIS A 33 16.24 41.04 43.41
CA HIS A 33 17.52 41.22 42.70
C HIS A 33 17.79 40.56 41.32
N LEU A 34 17.91 41.49 40.35
CA LEU A 34 18.92 41.58 39.26
C LEU A 34 18.57 41.18 37.80
N HIS A 35 17.93 42.14 37.11
CA HIS A 35 18.15 42.58 35.72
C HIS A 35 18.84 41.64 34.69
N ARG A 36 18.09 41.20 33.65
CA ARG A 36 18.18 41.71 32.24
C ARG A 36 17.44 40.82 31.21
N ARG A 37 16.21 41.20 30.87
CA ARG A 37 15.73 41.50 29.50
C ARG A 37 14.23 41.83 29.57
N ALA A 38 13.79 42.77 28.75
CA ALA A 38 12.38 43.08 28.63
C ALA A 38 11.73 42.12 27.61
N GLU A 39 11.04 41.11 28.12
CA GLU A 39 9.95 40.44 27.41
C GLU A 39 8.64 40.88 28.07
N GLN A 40 7.59 41.09 27.27
CA GLN A 40 6.30 41.56 27.77
C GLN A 40 5.62 40.43 28.54
N VAL A 41 5.54 40.57 29.86
CA VAL A 41 4.78 39.65 30.73
C VAL A 41 3.29 39.79 30.40
N ASN A 42 2.65 38.68 30.07
CA ASN A 42 1.24 38.62 29.68
C ASN A 42 0.36 38.54 30.94
N GLU A 43 -0.38 39.61 31.28
CA GLU A 43 -1.15 39.77 32.54
C GLU A 43 -2.32 38.78 32.75
N ARG A 44 -2.40 37.68 32.00
CA ARG A 44 -3.54 36.75 31.97
C ARG A 44 -3.17 35.27 32.16
N GLN A 45 -1.90 34.94 32.40
CA GLN A 45 -1.47 33.57 32.68
C GLN A 45 -1.88 33.14 34.10
N ILE A 46 -2.42 31.93 34.26
CA ILE A 46 -2.88 31.36 35.53
C ILE A 46 -2.14 30.05 35.77
N VAL A 47 -1.65 29.82 36.99
CA VAL A 47 -1.09 28.53 37.39
C VAL A 47 -2.03 27.84 38.38
N ILE A 48 -2.47 26.62 38.05
CA ILE A 48 -3.30 25.79 38.94
C ILE A 48 -2.49 24.59 39.40
N LYS A 49 -2.20 24.53 40.70
CA LYS A 49 -1.64 23.35 41.35
C LYS A 49 -2.76 22.35 41.68
N LEU A 50 -2.57 21.10 41.33
CA LEU A 50 -3.42 19.98 41.74
C LEU A 50 -2.57 18.81 42.22
N ASN A 51 -3.04 18.13 43.27
CA ASN A 51 -2.38 16.97 43.85
C ASN A 51 -3.32 15.76 43.71
N ALA A 52 -2.91 14.77 42.93
CA ALA A 52 -3.74 13.60 42.59
C ALA A 52 -2.87 12.39 42.28
N PHE A 53 -3.34 11.19 42.61
CA PHE A 53 -2.61 9.92 42.44
C PHE A 53 -1.23 9.90 43.12
N LYS A 54 -1.03 10.74 44.15
CA LYS A 54 0.25 11.01 44.84
C LYS A 54 1.30 11.75 43.98
N GLU A 55 0.87 12.42 42.93
CA GLU A 55 1.69 13.27 42.06
C GLU A 55 1.18 14.72 42.15
N GLU A 56 2.10 15.69 42.14
CA GLU A 56 1.75 17.11 42.00
C GLU A 56 1.85 17.53 40.53
N PHE A 57 0.85 18.26 40.05
CA PHE A 57 0.82 18.85 38.71
C PHE A 57 0.55 20.35 38.82
N TYR A 58 1.34 21.12 38.09
CA TYR A 58 1.26 22.56 37.94
C TYR A 58 0.79 22.82 36.50
N LEU A 59 -0.48 23.21 36.34
CA LEU A 59 -1.04 23.53 35.03
C LEU A 59 -0.78 25.00 34.74
N HIS A 60 0.08 25.28 33.76
CA HIS A 60 0.34 26.62 33.27
C HIS A 60 -0.66 26.92 32.16
N LEU A 61 -1.52 27.91 32.38
CA LEU A 61 -2.74 28.10 31.58
C LEU A 61 -2.84 29.54 31.06
N GLU A 62 -3.05 29.68 29.76
CA GLU A 62 -3.34 30.94 29.08
C GLU A 62 -4.76 30.93 28.50
N PRO A 63 -5.46 32.08 28.42
CA PRO A 63 -6.81 32.14 27.86
C PRO A 63 -6.79 31.81 26.37
N ASP A 64 -7.54 30.79 25.96
CA ASP A 64 -7.68 30.40 24.56
C ASP A 64 -9.15 30.35 24.14
N SER A 65 -9.50 31.19 23.17
CA SER A 65 -10.86 31.28 22.60
C SER A 65 -11.07 30.35 21.39
N SER A 66 -10.03 29.64 20.93
CA SER A 66 -10.08 28.72 19.79
C SER A 66 -10.97 27.49 20.04
N PHE A 67 -11.24 27.15 21.31
CA PHE A 67 -12.17 26.10 21.71
C PHE A 67 -13.65 26.39 21.37
N LEU A 68 -13.98 27.62 20.94
CA LEU A 68 -15.34 28.00 20.54
C LEU A 68 -15.50 28.02 19.02
N ALA A 69 -16.35 27.13 18.50
CA ALA A 69 -16.73 27.14 17.08
C ALA A 69 -17.45 28.46 16.70
N PRO A 70 -17.27 28.99 15.47
CA PRO A 70 -17.93 30.23 15.07
C PRO A 70 -19.45 30.07 14.97
N GLY A 71 -20.21 30.70 15.88
CA GLY A 71 -21.67 30.85 15.77
C GLY A 71 -22.53 30.41 16.96
N THR A 72 -21.97 30.15 18.14
CA THR A 72 -22.68 29.45 19.24
C THR A 72 -23.76 30.24 20.02
N PHE A 73 -24.13 31.49 19.64
CA PHE A 73 -25.21 32.24 20.30
C PHE A 73 -26.08 33.10 19.33
N PRO A 74 -27.42 33.19 19.55
CA PRO A 74 -28.35 33.99 18.75
C PRO A 74 -28.54 35.44 19.25
N PRO A 75 -29.14 36.35 18.45
CA PRO A 75 -29.30 37.76 18.82
C PRO A 75 -30.48 38.04 19.79
N GLU A 76 -30.11 38.46 21.01
CA GLU A 76 -30.66 39.47 21.93
C GLU A 76 -32.18 39.79 22.05
N SER A 77 -32.62 39.94 23.31
CA SER A 77 -33.43 41.10 23.76
C SER A 77 -33.47 41.22 25.30
N GLY A 78 -33.10 42.39 25.85
CA GLY A 78 -33.60 42.88 27.13
C GLY A 78 -32.78 42.61 28.41
N SER A 79 -31.89 43.54 28.76
CA SER A 79 -31.46 43.86 30.14
C SER A 79 -30.57 42.86 30.92
N LEU A 80 -29.34 42.66 30.44
CA LEU A 80 -28.10 43.01 31.18
C LEU A 80 -26.89 42.80 30.25
N ALA A 81 -26.20 43.88 29.90
CA ALA A 81 -25.05 43.82 28.98
C ALA A 81 -23.73 43.54 29.74
N SER A 82 -23.38 42.26 29.89
CA SER A 82 -22.06 41.83 30.41
C SER A 82 -21.62 40.42 29.95
N ASN A 83 -22.51 39.43 29.87
CA ASN A 83 -22.09 38.02 29.94
C ASN A 83 -21.62 37.36 28.61
N ALA A 84 -21.60 38.08 27.47
CA ALA A 84 -21.17 37.51 26.18
C ALA A 84 -19.65 37.58 25.98
N SER A 85 -18.98 38.56 26.60
CA SER A 85 -17.52 38.64 26.70
C SER A 85 -16.98 37.61 27.70
N ASP A 86 -17.63 37.47 28.86
CA ASP A 86 -17.19 36.59 29.97
C ASP A 86 -16.93 35.14 29.54
N LEU A 87 -17.78 34.59 28.66
CA LEU A 87 -17.65 33.20 28.20
C LEU A 87 -16.41 32.94 27.32
N ARG A 88 -15.78 33.99 26.77
CA ARG A 88 -14.51 33.85 26.02
C ARG A 88 -13.28 33.91 26.91
N GLU A 89 -13.39 34.45 28.12
CA GLU A 89 -12.26 34.63 29.05
C GLU A 89 -12.13 33.48 30.06
N CYS A 90 -12.99 32.44 29.97
CA CYS A 90 -13.01 31.31 30.90
C CYS A 90 -12.68 29.93 30.27
N PHE A 91 -12.11 29.91 29.06
CA PHE A 91 -11.45 28.74 28.46
C PHE A 91 -9.94 28.97 28.40
N TYR A 92 -9.17 27.93 28.72
CA TYR A 92 -7.72 28.01 28.85
C TYR A 92 -7.04 26.80 28.21
N SER A 93 -5.87 27.04 27.60
CA SER A 93 -4.93 26.03 27.15
C SER A 93 -3.55 26.25 27.76
N GLY A 94 -2.73 25.21 27.80
CA GLY A 94 -1.31 25.35 28.07
C GLY A 94 -0.65 24.02 28.37
N ASP A 95 0.31 24.02 29.29
CA ASP A 95 1.17 22.88 29.61
C ASP A 95 1.03 22.39 31.05
N VAL A 96 1.72 21.29 31.35
CA VAL A 96 1.77 20.61 32.64
C VAL A 96 3.23 20.54 33.08
N ASN A 97 3.55 21.12 34.23
CA ASN A 97 4.90 21.14 34.80
C ASN A 97 5.98 21.70 33.85
N THR A 98 5.64 22.66 32.97
CA THR A 98 6.50 23.23 31.93
C THR A 98 7.06 22.23 30.91
N ASP A 99 6.42 21.05 30.77
CA ASP A 99 6.75 20.05 29.76
C ASP A 99 6.11 20.41 28.39
N PRO A 100 6.88 20.75 27.34
CA PRO A 100 6.34 21.14 26.04
C PRO A 100 5.71 19.99 25.24
N ASP A 101 5.93 18.72 25.62
CA ASP A 101 5.25 17.55 25.03
C ASP A 101 3.93 17.21 25.77
N SER A 102 3.61 17.95 26.83
CA SER A 102 2.34 17.89 27.55
C SER A 102 1.31 18.87 26.96
N PHE A 103 0.03 18.69 27.27
CA PHE A 103 -0.99 19.70 26.97
C PHE A 103 -2.11 19.67 27.99
N ALA A 104 -2.66 20.84 28.32
CA ALA A 104 -3.84 21.03 29.15
C ALA A 104 -4.89 21.84 28.37
N ALA A 105 -6.16 21.45 28.47
CA ALA A 105 -7.30 22.16 27.91
C ALA A 105 -8.46 22.15 28.92
N LEU A 106 -8.78 23.31 29.47
CA LEU A 106 -9.64 23.47 30.63
C LEU A 106 -10.64 24.62 30.47
N SER A 107 -11.84 24.42 30.99
CA SER A 107 -12.81 25.47 31.23
C SER A 107 -12.87 25.76 32.73
N LEU A 108 -12.93 27.05 33.08
CA LEU A 108 -13.17 27.54 34.44
C LEU A 108 -14.57 28.16 34.60
N CYS A 109 -15.34 28.30 33.50
CA CYS A 109 -16.61 29.04 33.42
C CYS A 109 -17.67 28.60 34.45
N LYS A 110 -17.59 27.35 34.93
CA LYS A 110 -18.44 26.81 36.01
C LYS A 110 -17.62 25.94 36.97
N GLY A 111 -16.36 26.32 37.22
CA GLY A 111 -15.37 25.51 37.93
C GLY A 111 -14.54 24.64 37.00
N LEU A 112 -13.52 23.98 37.56
CA LEU A 112 -12.45 23.31 36.79
C LEU A 112 -12.98 22.05 36.07
N HIS A 113 -13.03 22.10 34.74
CA HIS A 113 -13.50 20.97 33.92
C HIS A 113 -12.73 20.88 32.60
N GLY A 114 -12.26 19.69 32.24
CA GLY A 114 -11.57 19.45 30.98
C GLY A 114 -10.59 18.29 31.09
N GLY A 115 -9.42 18.40 30.46
CA GLY A 115 -8.42 17.34 30.55
C GLY A 115 -7.01 17.81 30.19
N PHE A 116 -6.03 17.02 30.60
CA PHE A 116 -4.63 17.22 30.28
C PHE A 116 -3.92 15.88 30.00
N TYR A 117 -2.80 15.95 29.30
CA TYR A 117 -1.95 14.81 28.96
C TYR A 117 -0.55 15.05 29.49
N TYR A 118 0.00 14.08 30.21
CA TYR A 118 1.32 14.15 30.81
C TYR A 118 1.90 12.72 30.93
N ASN A 119 3.19 12.53 30.64
CA ASN A 119 3.91 11.25 30.78
C ASN A 119 3.19 10.00 30.20
N GLY A 120 2.51 10.12 29.06
CA GLY A 120 1.82 8.99 28.40
C GLY A 120 0.45 8.63 29.00
N MET A 121 -0.03 9.42 29.95
CA MET A 121 -1.32 9.27 30.61
C MET A 121 -2.27 10.40 30.19
N GLU A 122 -3.53 10.07 29.96
CA GLU A 122 -4.61 11.05 29.73
C GLU A 122 -5.39 11.22 31.03
N TYR A 123 -5.50 12.47 31.50
CA TYR A 123 -6.21 12.86 32.72
C TYR A 123 -7.44 13.69 32.35
N PHE A 124 -8.59 13.34 32.92
CA PHE A 124 -9.85 14.05 32.74
C PHE A 124 -10.37 14.55 34.08
N ILE A 125 -10.64 15.85 34.17
CA ILE A 125 -11.16 16.52 35.35
C ILE A 125 -12.65 16.79 35.15
N SER A 126 -13.46 16.32 36.08
CA SER A 126 -14.90 16.60 36.16
C SER A 126 -15.27 16.96 37.59
N GLN A 127 -16.18 17.92 37.78
CA GLN A 127 -16.74 18.21 39.10
C GLN A 127 -17.47 17.00 39.68
N ASP A 128 -17.36 16.79 40.99
CA ASP A 128 -18.24 15.84 41.66
C ASP A 128 -19.67 16.40 41.76
N ARG A 129 -20.67 15.52 41.73
CA ARG A 129 -22.10 15.86 41.69
C ARG A 129 -22.83 15.60 43.02
N THR A 130 -22.11 15.24 44.07
CA THR A 130 -22.62 14.78 45.36
C THR A 130 -22.52 15.82 46.49
N GLU A 131 -21.89 16.98 46.27
CA GLU A 131 -21.84 18.07 47.25
C GLU A 131 -22.84 19.20 46.91
N ASP A 132 -23.68 19.55 47.89
CA ASP A 132 -24.67 20.62 47.75
C ASP A 132 -24.03 22.01 47.67
N ALA A 133 -24.55 22.85 46.78
CA ALA A 133 -23.93 24.09 46.33
C ALA A 133 -23.89 25.26 47.35
N ALA A 134 -24.24 25.03 48.62
CA ALA A 134 -24.58 26.08 49.58
C ALA A 134 -23.41 26.69 50.38
N GLY A 135 -22.19 26.14 50.30
CA GLY A 135 -21.07 26.52 51.19
C GLY A 135 -19.91 27.34 50.59
N PHE A 136 -19.73 27.36 49.27
CA PHE A 136 -18.47 27.83 48.65
C PHE A 136 -18.64 29.17 47.91
N ARG A 137 -17.75 30.14 48.21
CA ARG A 137 -17.76 31.48 47.58
C ARG A 137 -17.21 31.49 46.15
N ASN A 138 -16.25 30.62 45.81
CA ASN A 138 -15.73 30.45 44.45
C ASN A 138 -15.98 29.03 43.92
N SER A 139 -16.18 28.91 42.60
CA SER A 139 -16.43 27.62 41.94
C SER A 139 -15.19 26.72 41.79
N LEU A 140 -14.01 27.21 42.19
CA LEU A 140 -12.74 26.48 42.20
C LEU A 140 -12.53 25.70 43.51
N ASP A 141 -13.07 26.16 44.64
CA ASP A 141 -12.81 25.61 45.98
C ASP A 141 -13.49 24.25 46.25
N ARG A 142 -14.20 23.70 45.26
CA ARG A 142 -14.92 22.42 45.36
C ARG A 142 -14.01 21.23 45.10
N THR A 143 -14.40 20.06 45.59
CA THR A 143 -13.72 18.80 45.28
C THR A 143 -14.01 18.38 43.83
N HIS A 144 -12.96 18.04 43.09
CA HIS A 144 -13.03 17.60 41.69
C HIS A 144 -12.59 16.14 41.57
N VAL A 145 -13.23 15.40 40.69
CA VAL A 145 -12.86 14.02 40.33
C VAL A 145 -11.93 14.06 39.14
N ILE A 146 -10.70 13.55 39.31
CA ILE A 146 -9.75 13.34 38.22
C ILE A 146 -9.69 11.85 37.87
N ARG A 147 -9.80 11.53 36.59
CA ARG A 147 -9.69 10.16 36.08
C ARG A 147 -8.53 10.04 35.13
N ARG A 148 -7.63 9.06 35.35
CA ARG A 148 -6.50 8.79 34.47
C ARG A 148 -6.63 7.46 33.74
N ARG A 149 -6.10 7.41 32.51
CA ARG A 149 -5.86 6.16 31.76
C ARG A 149 -4.53 6.22 31.02
N ARG A 150 -3.90 5.06 30.86
CA ARG A 150 -2.69 4.94 30.03
C ARG A 150 -3.08 4.95 28.56
N ARG A 151 -2.45 5.84 27.78
CA ARG A 151 -2.68 5.91 26.34
C ARG A 151 -2.25 4.58 25.72
N ALA A 152 -3.18 3.88 25.07
CA ALA A 152 -2.80 2.73 24.25
C ALA A 152 -1.86 3.25 23.16
N ALA A 153 -0.67 2.65 23.03
CA ALA A 153 0.32 3.06 22.05
C ALA A 153 -0.16 2.69 20.63
N HIS A 154 -1.01 3.55 20.08
CA HIS A 154 -1.38 3.59 18.67
C HIS A 154 -0.66 4.81 18.09
N SER A 155 0.48 4.52 17.45
CA SER A 155 1.34 5.54 16.87
C SER A 155 0.61 6.31 15.76
N GLY A 156 0.60 7.64 15.87
CA GLY A 156 0.33 8.57 14.77
C GLY A 156 -1.08 8.54 14.18
N GLY A 157 -1.99 9.34 14.73
CA GLY A 157 -3.30 9.58 14.10
C GLY A 157 -4.05 10.77 14.70
N ASN A 158 -3.86 11.97 14.12
CA ASN A 158 -4.80 13.07 14.32
C ASN A 158 -6.10 12.73 13.57
N PHE A 159 -7.13 12.29 14.30
CA PHE A 159 -8.43 11.96 13.73
C PHE A 159 -9.21 13.23 13.36
N THR A 160 -9.04 13.71 12.13
CA THR A 160 -9.94 14.70 11.50
C THR A 160 -10.85 14.09 10.43
N SER A 161 -10.77 12.77 10.20
CA SER A 161 -11.73 12.03 9.39
C SER A 161 -12.92 11.57 10.24
N ARG A 162 -14.10 12.17 10.02
CA ARG A 162 -15.37 11.78 10.68
C ARG A 162 -15.86 10.37 10.28
N CYS A 163 -15.25 9.75 9.27
CA CYS A 163 -15.31 8.32 9.01
C CYS A 163 -13.92 7.72 9.22
N GLY A 164 -13.80 6.70 10.08
CA GLY A 164 -12.53 6.18 10.61
C GLY A 164 -11.64 5.43 9.63
N VAL A 165 -11.15 6.11 8.60
CA VAL A 165 -10.14 5.63 7.65
C VAL A 165 -8.83 6.36 7.95
N ALA A 166 -7.81 5.61 8.35
CA ALA A 166 -6.45 6.12 8.44
C ALA A 166 -5.84 6.21 7.02
N PRO A 167 -5.08 7.27 6.68
CA PRO A 167 -4.40 7.35 5.40
C PRO A 167 -3.30 6.27 5.32
N ASP A 168 -3.35 5.45 4.28
CA ASP A 168 -2.26 4.52 3.96
C ASP A 168 -1.03 5.33 3.54
N THR A 169 0.12 5.09 4.17
CA THR A 169 1.40 5.78 3.87
C THR A 169 1.90 5.52 2.44
N SER A 170 1.34 4.52 1.74
CA SER A 170 1.45 4.26 0.30
C SER A 170 0.88 5.39 -0.60
N SER A 171 0.00 6.23 -0.06
CA SER A 171 -0.75 7.25 -0.82
C SER A 171 0.12 8.43 -1.27
N THR A 172 0.99 8.93 -0.38
CA THR A 172 1.79 10.15 -0.59
C THR A 172 2.78 9.97 -1.74
N ALA A 173 3.60 8.92 -1.69
CA ALA A 173 4.54 8.54 -2.76
C ALA A 173 3.85 8.19 -4.09
N SER A 174 2.57 7.81 -4.07
CA SER A 174 1.78 7.62 -5.30
C SER A 174 1.38 8.97 -5.92
N LEU A 175 1.13 9.99 -5.10
CA LEU A 175 0.61 11.29 -5.51
C LEU A 175 1.69 12.30 -5.93
N GLU A 176 2.90 12.26 -5.35
CA GLU A 176 4.02 13.16 -5.66
C GLU A 176 4.26 13.38 -7.17
N LYS A 177 4.03 12.35 -8.00
CA LYS A 177 4.11 12.37 -9.48
C LYS A 177 3.11 13.32 -10.17
N TYR A 178 2.27 14.02 -9.42
CA TYR A 178 1.32 15.03 -9.89
C TYR A 178 1.61 16.43 -9.35
N LYS A 179 2.63 16.63 -8.49
CA LYS A 179 2.98 17.92 -7.88
C LYS A 179 3.13 19.06 -8.90
N TYR A 180 3.80 18.80 -10.02
CA TYR A 180 4.00 19.77 -11.12
C TYR A 180 2.72 20.16 -11.90
N MET A 181 1.54 19.60 -11.58
CA MET A 181 0.28 20.00 -12.22
C MET A 181 -0.21 21.39 -11.79
N SER A 182 0.46 22.05 -10.84
CA SER A 182 0.22 23.45 -10.49
C SER A 182 1.13 24.47 -11.19
N GLU A 183 2.13 24.05 -11.99
CA GLU A 183 3.29 24.91 -12.33
C GLU A 183 3.56 25.15 -13.83
N LEU A 184 2.86 24.48 -14.76
CA LEU A 184 3.31 24.37 -16.18
C LEU A 184 2.45 25.15 -17.18
N ASP A 185 2.45 26.48 -17.06
CA ASP A 185 1.58 27.40 -17.81
C ASP A 185 2.23 28.06 -19.06
N ASN A 186 3.40 27.59 -19.53
CA ASN A 186 4.13 28.26 -20.63
C ASN A 186 4.83 27.35 -21.69
N ASP A 187 4.41 27.58 -22.93
CA ASP A 187 5.06 27.42 -24.26
C ASP A 187 5.26 26.03 -24.95
N GLY A 188 5.34 26.04 -26.30
CA GLY A 188 5.33 24.87 -27.22
C GLY A 188 6.63 24.61 -28.02
N LEU A 189 6.79 23.49 -28.76
CA LEU A 189 6.77 23.33 -30.25
C LEU A 189 7.50 21.98 -30.65
N THR A 190 7.47 21.34 -31.83
CA THR A 190 6.53 21.32 -33.00
C THR A 190 6.49 19.92 -33.66
N GLU A 191 5.29 19.36 -33.85
CA GLU A 191 4.75 18.56 -34.98
C GLU A 191 5.50 17.45 -35.77
N THR A 192 6.82 17.42 -35.96
CA THR A 192 7.46 16.48 -36.93
C THR A 192 7.61 15.02 -36.47
N VAL A 193 7.37 14.70 -35.20
CA VAL A 193 7.50 13.34 -34.64
C VAL A 193 6.16 12.56 -34.61
N LEU A 194 5.06 13.18 -35.05
CA LEU A 194 3.70 12.61 -34.88
C LEU A 194 3.29 11.49 -35.85
N LYS A 195 4.13 11.13 -36.84
CA LYS A 195 3.74 10.19 -37.92
C LYS A 195 4.19 8.73 -37.76
N THR A 196 4.92 8.35 -36.71
CA THR A 196 5.67 7.06 -36.67
C THR A 196 5.26 6.03 -35.60
N LEU A 197 4.17 6.20 -34.84
CA LEU A 197 3.84 5.30 -33.71
C LEU A 197 2.48 4.58 -33.85
N GLY A 198 2.54 3.31 -34.22
CA GLY A 198 1.40 2.39 -34.34
C GLY A 198 1.10 1.59 -33.06
N ARG A 199 -0.17 1.64 -32.63
CA ARG A 199 -0.91 0.70 -31.76
C ARG A 199 -0.22 0.08 -30.52
N SER A 200 -0.49 0.71 -29.37
CA SER A 200 -1.18 0.04 -28.25
C SER A 200 -1.99 1.05 -27.44
N LYS A 201 -3.30 0.83 -27.26
CA LYS A 201 -4.19 1.75 -26.50
C LYS A 201 -3.99 1.57 -24.99
N ARG A 202 -2.97 2.19 -24.40
CA ARG A 202 -2.72 2.23 -22.95
C ARG A 202 -2.29 3.64 -22.54
N PHE A 203 -2.69 4.10 -21.35
CA PHE A 203 -2.58 5.50 -20.91
C PHE A 203 -3.34 6.49 -21.82
N ALA A 204 -4.48 6.02 -22.33
CA ALA A 204 -5.45 6.81 -23.06
C ALA A 204 -6.61 7.21 -22.16
N SER A 205 -7.13 8.41 -22.35
CA SER A 205 -8.51 8.71 -21.96
C SER A 205 -9.42 7.84 -22.81
N ILE A 206 -10.23 7.02 -22.14
CA ILE A 206 -11.20 6.09 -22.68
C ILE A 206 -12.52 6.43 -21.97
N PRO A 207 -13.67 6.52 -22.66
CA PRO A 207 -14.94 6.73 -21.99
C PRO A 207 -15.18 5.60 -20.99
N ARG A 208 -15.51 5.97 -19.76
CA ARG A 208 -16.03 5.06 -18.75
C ARG A 208 -17.54 5.28 -18.62
N PHE A 209 -18.29 4.21 -18.48
CA PHE A 209 -19.72 4.23 -18.19
C PHE A 209 -19.90 3.66 -16.78
N VAL A 210 -20.71 4.32 -15.95
CA VAL A 210 -21.05 3.86 -14.61
C VAL A 210 -22.53 3.53 -14.64
N GLU A 211 -22.85 2.24 -14.61
CA GLU A 211 -24.21 1.74 -14.57
C GLU A 211 -24.75 1.81 -13.14
N VAL A 212 -25.72 2.69 -12.90
CA VAL A 212 -26.27 2.97 -11.57
C VAL A 212 -27.69 2.42 -11.44
N LEU A 213 -27.91 1.62 -10.40
CA LEU A 213 -29.24 1.36 -9.85
C LEU A 213 -29.61 2.44 -8.84
N VAL A 214 -30.68 3.18 -9.09
CA VAL A 214 -31.26 4.15 -8.14
C VAL A 214 -32.36 3.47 -7.33
N VAL A 215 -32.25 3.52 -6.00
CA VAL A 215 -33.21 2.94 -5.07
C VAL A 215 -33.75 4.03 -4.14
N ALA A 216 -35.06 4.10 -3.98
CA ALA A 216 -35.74 4.96 -3.03
C ALA A 216 -36.43 4.11 -1.97
N ASP A 217 -36.33 4.49 -0.70
CA ASP A 217 -37.11 3.84 0.36
C ASP A 217 -38.55 4.36 0.47
N GLU A 218 -39.31 3.75 1.37
CA GLU A 218 -40.70 4.12 1.62
C GLU A 218 -40.85 5.57 2.13
N SER A 219 -39.87 6.11 2.84
CA SER A 219 -39.89 7.50 3.34
C SER A 219 -39.78 8.51 2.21
N MET A 220 -38.98 8.19 1.18
CA MET A 220 -38.89 8.95 -0.06
C MET A 220 -40.22 8.93 -0.84
N ALA A 221 -40.85 7.75 -0.94
CA ALA A 221 -42.15 7.61 -1.59
C ALA A 221 -43.26 8.41 -0.89
N LYS A 222 -43.30 8.36 0.45
CA LYS A 222 -44.26 9.12 1.27
C LYS A 222 -44.08 10.64 1.15
N PHE A 223 -42.86 11.15 0.99
CA PHE A 223 -42.60 12.59 0.92
C PHE A 223 -42.76 13.18 -0.49
N HIS A 224 -42.26 12.49 -1.52
CA HIS A 224 -42.25 13.02 -2.89
C HIS A 224 -43.48 12.61 -3.73
N GLY A 225 -44.17 11.53 -3.35
CA GLY A 225 -45.32 11.01 -4.10
C GLY A 225 -44.96 10.68 -5.56
N ASP A 226 -45.85 11.01 -6.49
CA ASP A 226 -45.69 10.72 -7.92
C ASP A 226 -44.46 11.39 -8.56
N ASP A 227 -43.98 12.52 -7.98
CA ASP A 227 -42.81 13.26 -8.47
C ASP A 227 -41.48 12.56 -8.14
N LEU A 228 -41.45 11.57 -7.23
CA LEU A 228 -40.24 10.90 -6.74
C LEU A 228 -39.29 10.46 -7.86
N LYS A 229 -39.83 9.89 -8.94
CA LYS A 229 -39.03 9.40 -10.07
C LYS A 229 -38.41 10.55 -10.87
N HIS A 230 -39.16 11.63 -11.12
CA HIS A 230 -38.63 12.81 -11.82
C HIS A 230 -37.59 13.54 -10.96
N TYR A 231 -37.85 13.62 -9.66
CA TYR A 231 -36.96 14.18 -8.66
C TYR A 231 -35.61 13.46 -8.62
N LEU A 232 -35.58 12.15 -8.39
CA LEU A 232 -34.32 11.40 -8.30
C LEU A 232 -33.55 11.37 -9.64
N LEU A 233 -34.24 11.29 -10.78
CA LEU A 233 -33.58 11.42 -12.10
C LEU A 233 -33.02 12.84 -12.33
N THR A 234 -33.60 13.88 -11.73
CA THR A 234 -33.04 15.24 -11.75
C THR A 234 -31.77 15.32 -10.91
N LEU A 235 -31.74 14.73 -9.71
CA LEU A 235 -30.51 14.65 -8.89
C LEU A 235 -29.38 13.93 -9.66
N MET A 236 -29.70 12.78 -10.26
CA MET A 236 -28.74 12.01 -11.06
C MET A 236 -28.26 12.78 -12.31
N SER A 237 -29.10 13.62 -12.94
CA SER A 237 -28.67 14.52 -14.03
C SER A 237 -27.64 15.54 -13.57
N VAL A 238 -27.82 16.14 -12.40
CA VAL A 238 -26.84 17.08 -11.81
C VAL A 238 -25.54 16.35 -11.46
N ALA A 239 -25.60 15.18 -10.81
CA ALA A 239 -24.41 14.37 -10.52
C ALA A 239 -23.66 13.97 -11.81
N ALA A 240 -24.39 13.52 -12.85
CA ALA A 240 -23.82 13.18 -14.15
C ALA A 240 -23.16 14.38 -14.85
N ARG A 241 -23.68 15.60 -14.67
CA ARG A 241 -23.05 16.84 -15.16
C ARG A 241 -21.77 17.18 -14.41
N LEU A 242 -21.74 17.00 -13.08
CA LEU A 242 -20.52 17.19 -12.27
C LEU A 242 -19.40 16.22 -12.71
N TYR A 243 -19.71 14.96 -12.98
CA TYR A 243 -18.72 13.98 -13.49
C TYR A 243 -18.29 14.19 -14.94
N LYS A 244 -19.04 14.97 -15.72
CA LYS A 244 -18.64 15.43 -17.06
C LYS A 244 -17.77 16.70 -17.02
N HIS A 245 -17.59 17.32 -15.87
CA HIS A 245 -16.83 18.56 -15.75
C HIS A 245 -15.33 18.34 -16.01
N PRO A 246 -14.65 19.15 -16.86
CA PRO A 246 -13.26 18.91 -17.28
C PRO A 246 -12.25 18.81 -16.13
N SER A 247 -12.53 19.44 -14.97
CA SER A 247 -11.64 19.42 -13.80
C SER A 247 -11.39 18.02 -13.21
N ILE A 248 -12.19 17.00 -13.54
CA ILE A 248 -11.94 15.60 -13.12
C ILE A 248 -10.88 14.89 -13.98
N PHE A 249 -10.45 15.49 -15.09
CA PHE A 249 -9.46 15.00 -16.06
C PHE A 249 -9.70 13.59 -16.65
N ASN A 250 -10.93 13.08 -16.57
CA ASN A 250 -11.34 11.75 -17.03
C ASN A 250 -12.70 11.81 -17.73
N SER A 251 -12.93 10.93 -18.70
CA SER A 251 -14.25 10.79 -19.34
C SER A 251 -15.09 9.77 -18.57
N ILE A 252 -16.01 10.26 -17.73
CA ILE A 252 -16.91 9.44 -16.91
C ILE A 252 -18.35 9.81 -17.26
N ASN A 253 -19.15 8.79 -17.54
CA ASN A 253 -20.55 8.92 -17.89
C ASN A 253 -21.38 8.14 -16.88
N ILE A 254 -22.05 8.84 -15.97
CA ILE A 254 -23.04 8.23 -15.09
C ILE A 254 -24.29 7.93 -15.92
N VAL A 255 -24.76 6.69 -15.87
CA VAL A 255 -25.93 6.21 -16.59
C VAL A 255 -26.84 5.45 -15.63
N VAL A 256 -28.10 5.87 -15.52
CA VAL A 256 -29.07 5.15 -14.67
C VAL A 256 -29.66 4.01 -15.49
N VAL A 257 -29.40 2.77 -15.08
CA VAL A 257 -29.86 1.55 -15.76
C VAL A 257 -31.14 0.99 -15.13
N GLY A 258 -31.35 1.24 -13.84
CA GLY A 258 -32.52 0.81 -13.07
C GLY A 258 -33.01 1.85 -12.08
N PHE A 259 -34.31 1.79 -11.78
CA PHE A 259 -34.98 2.60 -10.76
C PHE A 259 -35.92 1.70 -9.97
N MET A 260 -35.84 1.72 -8.64
CA MET A 260 -36.67 0.90 -7.74
C MET A 260 -37.16 1.72 -6.55
N VAL A 261 -38.42 1.51 -6.16
CA VAL A 261 -39.00 2.05 -4.92
C VAL A 261 -39.29 0.87 -4.01
N LEU A 262 -38.91 0.96 -2.74
CA LEU A 262 -39.08 -0.10 -1.76
C LEU A 262 -40.38 0.08 -0.99
N ASN A 263 -41.33 -0.85 -1.14
CA ASN A 263 -42.56 -0.88 -0.35
C ASN A 263 -42.47 -1.95 0.75
N GLU A 264 -43.39 -1.92 1.73
CA GLU A 264 -43.44 -2.90 2.83
C GLU A 264 -43.52 -4.36 2.35
N ALA A 265 -44.16 -4.58 1.19
CA ALA A 265 -44.29 -5.91 0.57
C ALA A 265 -42.96 -6.50 0.07
N ASP A 266 -41.98 -5.66 -0.30
CA ASP A 266 -40.82 -6.07 -1.09
C ASP A 266 -39.62 -6.57 -0.25
N LYS A 267 -39.74 -6.59 1.09
CA LYS A 267 -38.66 -6.96 2.03
C LYS A 267 -37.33 -6.25 1.72
N GLY A 268 -37.41 -4.91 1.63
CA GLY A 268 -36.24 -4.04 1.44
C GLY A 268 -35.16 -4.15 2.56
N PRO A 269 -33.99 -3.54 2.35
CA PRO A 269 -32.96 -3.42 3.37
C PRO A 269 -33.48 -2.65 4.59
N LYS A 270 -33.05 -3.03 5.80
CA LYS A 270 -33.36 -2.26 7.00
C LYS A 270 -32.56 -0.95 7.01
N VAL A 271 -33.28 0.16 6.82
CA VAL A 271 -32.80 1.53 7.02
C VAL A 271 -32.90 1.87 8.52
N SER A 272 -31.91 2.61 9.02
CA SER A 272 -31.82 3.06 10.41
C SER A 272 -31.02 4.36 10.50
N THR A 273 -31.13 5.07 11.62
CA THR A 273 -30.29 6.25 11.91
C THR A 273 -28.79 5.96 11.93
N ASN A 274 -28.35 4.70 12.04
CA ASN A 274 -26.93 4.36 11.95
C ASN A 274 -26.53 4.20 10.46
N ALA A 275 -25.82 5.20 9.92
CA ALA A 275 -25.44 5.23 8.51
C ALA A 275 -24.63 3.98 8.07
N ALA A 276 -23.67 3.55 8.89
CA ALA A 276 -22.82 2.39 8.60
C ALA A 276 -23.59 1.07 8.59
N LEU A 277 -24.58 0.92 9.47
CA LEU A 277 -25.48 -0.24 9.48
C LEU A 277 -26.39 -0.25 8.26
N THR A 278 -26.96 0.91 7.92
CA THR A 278 -27.81 1.11 6.73
C THR A 278 -27.05 0.79 5.44
N LEU A 279 -25.83 1.32 5.27
CA LEU A 279 -24.93 1.00 4.16
C LEU A 279 -24.68 -0.51 4.06
N ARG A 280 -24.23 -1.15 5.15
CA ARG A 280 -23.96 -2.60 5.16
C ARG A 280 -25.20 -3.43 4.78
N ASN A 281 -26.37 -3.04 5.25
CA ASN A 281 -27.63 -3.72 4.94
C ASN A 281 -27.99 -3.57 3.45
N PHE A 282 -27.89 -2.35 2.91
CA PHE A 282 -28.15 -2.05 1.51
C PHE A 282 -27.18 -2.75 0.56
N CYS A 283 -25.88 -2.69 0.82
CA CYS A 283 -24.85 -3.40 0.05
C CYS A 283 -25.10 -4.93 -0.01
N SER A 284 -25.47 -5.53 1.12
CA SER A 284 -25.82 -6.95 1.21
C SER A 284 -27.11 -7.31 0.47
N TRP A 285 -28.04 -6.37 0.37
CA TRP A 285 -29.31 -6.53 -0.34
C TRP A 285 -29.15 -6.36 -1.86
N GLN A 286 -28.55 -5.26 -2.33
CA GLN A 286 -28.40 -4.99 -3.78
C GLN A 286 -27.61 -6.12 -4.47
N LYS A 287 -26.57 -6.63 -3.81
CA LYS A 287 -25.72 -7.71 -4.31
C LYS A 287 -26.43 -9.07 -4.45
N LYS A 288 -27.64 -9.23 -3.87
CA LYS A 288 -28.49 -10.42 -4.09
C LYS A 288 -29.38 -10.29 -5.32
N LEU A 289 -29.68 -9.06 -5.75
CA LEU A 289 -30.52 -8.75 -6.90
C LEU A 289 -29.70 -8.54 -8.18
N ASN A 290 -28.47 -8.03 -8.04
CA ASN A 290 -27.57 -7.80 -9.16
C ASN A 290 -27.17 -9.11 -9.86
N LYS A 291 -26.97 -9.02 -11.17
CA LYS A 291 -26.59 -10.16 -12.03
C LYS A 291 -25.10 -10.48 -11.86
N HIS A 292 -24.68 -11.68 -12.29
CA HIS A 292 -23.28 -12.13 -12.22
C HIS A 292 -22.45 -11.81 -13.48
N ASN A 293 -23.07 -11.21 -14.50
CA ASN A 293 -22.46 -10.94 -15.79
C ASN A 293 -22.70 -9.46 -16.12
N ASP A 294 -21.62 -8.72 -16.34
CA ASP A 294 -21.61 -7.29 -16.70
C ASP A 294 -22.47 -7.02 -17.94
N LYS A 295 -22.40 -7.90 -18.94
CA LYS A 295 -23.17 -7.80 -20.21
C LYS A 295 -24.69 -8.00 -20.10
N HIS A 296 -25.28 -8.09 -18.92
CA HIS A 296 -26.74 -8.26 -18.78
C HIS A 296 -27.45 -6.89 -18.82
N PRO A 297 -28.57 -6.71 -19.55
CA PRO A 297 -29.30 -5.42 -19.62
C PRO A 297 -29.87 -4.84 -18.32
N GLU A 298 -29.69 -5.56 -17.21
CA GLU A 298 -30.16 -5.23 -15.85
C GLU A 298 -29.03 -5.41 -14.83
N TYR A 299 -27.78 -5.50 -15.28
CA TYR A 299 -26.62 -5.39 -14.41
C TYR A 299 -26.44 -3.92 -14.00
N TRP A 300 -25.71 -3.69 -12.91
CA TRP A 300 -25.25 -2.37 -12.49
C TRP A 300 -23.88 -2.47 -11.82
N ASP A 301 -23.00 -1.51 -12.07
CA ASP A 301 -21.71 -1.38 -11.39
C ASP A 301 -21.89 -1.02 -9.91
N THR A 302 -22.83 -0.10 -9.64
CA THR A 302 -23.06 0.47 -8.31
C THR A 302 -24.54 0.76 -8.07
N ALA A 303 -24.94 0.81 -6.80
CA ALA A 303 -26.30 1.09 -6.39
C ALA A 303 -26.34 2.22 -5.36
N ILE A 304 -27.34 3.09 -5.45
CA ILE A 304 -27.50 4.25 -4.57
C ILE A 304 -28.88 4.20 -3.91
N LEU A 305 -28.92 4.25 -2.58
CA LEU A 305 -30.15 4.33 -1.79
C LEU A 305 -30.38 5.77 -1.31
N PHE A 306 -31.55 6.31 -1.62
CA PHE A 306 -32.05 7.58 -1.08
C PHE A 306 -33.07 7.32 0.04
N THR A 307 -33.00 8.11 1.12
CA THR A 307 -33.90 8.05 2.28
C THR A 307 -34.18 9.45 2.85
N LYS A 308 -35.35 9.69 3.45
CA LYS A 308 -35.63 10.85 4.33
C LYS A 308 -35.27 10.58 5.79
N GLN A 309 -34.72 9.40 6.12
CA GLN A 309 -34.25 9.07 7.45
C GLN A 309 -32.93 9.82 7.74
N ASP A 310 -32.93 10.62 8.81
CA ASP A 310 -31.73 11.24 9.39
C ASP A 310 -30.62 10.19 9.60
N LEU A 311 -29.48 10.39 8.93
CA LEU A 311 -28.33 9.48 8.95
C LEU A 311 -27.23 10.01 9.89
N CYS A 312 -27.02 9.28 10.98
CA CYS A 312 -25.99 9.57 11.97
C CYS A 312 -24.73 8.71 11.78
N GLY A 313 -23.58 9.36 11.91
CA GLY A 313 -22.29 8.73 12.13
C GLY A 313 -22.12 8.26 13.59
N ALA A 314 -20.90 7.88 13.96
CA ALA A 314 -20.61 7.36 15.31
C ALA A 314 -20.69 8.42 16.43
N THR A 315 -20.58 9.72 16.09
CA THR A 315 -20.46 10.82 17.05
C THR A 315 -21.36 12.03 16.77
N THR A 316 -21.87 12.18 15.55
CA THR A 316 -22.68 13.33 15.10
C THR A 316 -23.69 12.89 14.03
N CYS A 317 -24.80 13.63 13.91
CA CYS A 317 -25.83 13.43 12.88
C CYS A 317 -25.69 14.45 11.73
N ASP A 318 -24.47 14.94 11.46
CA ASP A 318 -24.19 15.83 10.34
C ASP A 318 -23.94 15.04 9.02
N THR A 319 -24.34 13.75 8.94
CA THR A 319 -23.83 12.80 7.94
C THR A 319 -24.81 12.58 6.80
N LEU A 320 -24.78 13.46 5.78
CA LEU A 320 -25.70 13.42 4.64
C LEU A 320 -25.54 12.18 3.73
N GLY A 321 -24.46 11.42 3.83
CA GLY A 321 -24.18 10.27 2.97
C GLY A 321 -23.12 9.33 3.53
N MET A 322 -23.05 8.11 2.99
CA MET A 322 -21.97 7.17 3.29
C MET A 322 -21.75 6.15 2.17
N ALA A 323 -20.47 5.88 1.86
CA ALA A 323 -20.04 4.84 0.93
C ALA A 323 -18.70 4.21 1.36
N ASP A 324 -18.42 2.99 0.87
CA ASP A 324 -17.10 2.38 1.01
C ASP A 324 -16.10 2.98 0.00
N VAL A 325 -14.84 3.12 0.39
CA VAL A 325 -13.80 3.71 -0.46
C VAL A 325 -13.21 2.69 -1.44
N GLY A 326 -13.21 3.05 -2.73
CA GLY A 326 -12.51 2.32 -3.80
C GLY A 326 -13.18 1.02 -4.26
N THR A 327 -14.50 0.93 -4.12
CA THR A 327 -15.28 -0.30 -4.31
C THR A 327 -16.03 -0.41 -5.63
N MET A 328 -15.84 0.51 -6.57
CA MET A 328 -16.62 0.56 -7.83
C MET A 328 -16.78 -0.79 -8.56
N CYS A 329 -15.70 -1.57 -8.70
CA CYS A 329 -15.75 -2.91 -9.30
C CYS A 329 -15.71 -4.05 -8.26
N ASP A 330 -16.19 -3.82 -7.03
CA ASP A 330 -16.44 -4.84 -6.00
C ASP A 330 -17.96 -5.03 -5.82
N PRO A 331 -18.59 -6.04 -6.44
CA PRO A 331 -20.04 -6.23 -6.41
C PRO A 331 -20.64 -6.38 -5.01
N LYS A 332 -19.84 -6.62 -3.97
CA LYS A 332 -20.31 -6.71 -2.57
C LYS A 332 -20.37 -5.36 -1.85
N ARG A 333 -19.65 -4.35 -2.35
CA ARG A 333 -19.38 -3.09 -1.65
C ARG A 333 -19.47 -1.84 -2.54
N SER A 334 -19.78 -2.01 -3.82
CA SER A 334 -20.14 -0.91 -4.73
C SER A 334 -21.56 -0.44 -4.44
N CYS A 335 -21.68 0.49 -3.49
CA CYS A 335 -22.95 0.95 -2.95
C CYS A 335 -22.75 2.25 -2.15
N SER A 336 -23.77 3.11 -2.17
CA SER A 336 -23.83 4.35 -1.41
C SER A 336 -25.22 4.53 -0.77
N VAL A 337 -25.29 5.17 0.39
CA VAL A 337 -26.54 5.60 1.03
C VAL A 337 -26.52 7.12 1.18
N ILE A 338 -27.66 7.76 0.95
CA ILE A 338 -27.79 9.23 0.87
C ILE A 338 -29.06 9.66 1.60
N GLU A 339 -28.91 10.61 2.52
CA GLU A 339 -30.01 11.36 3.09
C GLU A 339 -30.47 12.42 2.09
N ASP A 340 -31.77 12.46 1.80
CA ASP A 340 -32.36 13.41 0.87
C ASP A 340 -32.64 14.76 1.56
N ASP A 341 -31.73 15.70 1.34
CA ASP A 341 -31.79 17.11 1.74
C ASP A 341 -32.26 18.04 0.60
N GLY A 342 -33.22 17.58 -0.21
CA GLY A 342 -33.66 18.33 -1.39
C GLY A 342 -32.63 18.33 -2.51
N LEU A 343 -32.72 19.28 -3.45
CA LEU A 343 -31.82 19.35 -4.62
C LEU A 343 -30.30 19.34 -4.30
N PRO A 344 -29.80 19.86 -3.16
CA PRO A 344 -28.42 19.68 -2.73
C PRO A 344 -27.93 18.22 -2.66
N SER A 345 -28.83 17.25 -2.47
CA SER A 345 -28.50 15.81 -2.43
C SER A 345 -27.78 15.30 -3.69
N ALA A 346 -27.87 16.03 -4.81
CA ALA A 346 -27.08 15.74 -6.01
C ALA A 346 -25.56 15.94 -5.81
N PHE A 347 -25.15 16.88 -4.96
CA PHE A 347 -23.75 17.09 -4.59
C PHE A 347 -23.28 15.99 -3.65
N THR A 348 -24.11 15.60 -2.66
CA THR A 348 -23.88 14.41 -1.82
C THR A 348 -23.74 13.14 -2.68
N THR A 349 -24.62 12.96 -3.67
CA THR A 349 -24.54 11.86 -4.65
C THR A 349 -23.20 11.85 -5.40
N ALA A 350 -22.71 13.02 -5.80
CA ALA A 350 -21.42 13.12 -6.47
C ALA A 350 -20.23 12.83 -5.54
N HIS A 351 -20.32 13.26 -4.27
CA HIS A 351 -19.35 13.01 -3.19
C HIS A 351 -19.22 11.52 -2.86
N GLU A 352 -20.35 10.84 -2.59
CA GLU A 352 -20.35 9.41 -2.24
C GLU A 352 -19.85 8.53 -3.40
N LEU A 353 -20.22 8.87 -4.65
CA LEU A 353 -19.63 8.21 -5.82
C LEU A 353 -18.12 8.45 -5.92
N GLY A 354 -17.62 9.59 -5.42
CA GLY A 354 -16.20 9.91 -5.35
C GLY A 354 -15.46 8.94 -4.43
N HIS A 355 -16.03 8.63 -3.26
CA HIS A 355 -15.54 7.56 -2.38
C HIS A 355 -15.53 6.21 -3.09
N VAL A 356 -16.62 5.80 -3.77
CA VAL A 356 -16.66 4.54 -4.53
C VAL A 356 -15.56 4.50 -5.62
N PHE A 357 -15.18 5.65 -6.18
CA PHE A 357 -14.04 5.85 -7.09
C PHE A 357 -12.65 5.95 -6.43
N ASN A 358 -12.55 5.64 -5.12
CA ASN A 358 -11.34 5.72 -4.30
C ASN A 358 -10.86 7.16 -3.97
N MET A 359 -11.67 8.20 -4.16
CA MET A 359 -11.30 9.54 -3.70
C MET A 359 -11.48 9.64 -2.17
N PRO A 360 -10.43 9.97 -1.40
CA PRO A 360 -10.59 10.42 -0.02
C PRO A 360 -11.08 11.87 0.01
N HIS A 361 -11.30 12.42 1.21
CA HIS A 361 -11.51 13.86 1.33
C HIS A 361 -10.28 14.67 0.91
N ASP A 362 -10.51 15.87 0.37
CA ASP A 362 -9.45 16.75 -0.12
C ASP A 362 -8.51 17.28 0.99
N ASN A 363 -8.93 17.23 2.26
CA ASN A 363 -8.14 17.65 3.42
C ASN A 363 -7.29 16.53 4.06
N VAL A 364 -7.21 15.33 3.48
CA VAL A 364 -6.34 14.28 4.04
C VAL A 364 -4.88 14.64 3.85
N LYS A 365 -4.05 14.27 4.84
CA LYS A 365 -2.59 14.53 4.85
C LYS A 365 -1.89 14.17 3.54
N ALA A 366 -2.32 13.09 2.87
CA ALA A 366 -1.75 12.66 1.59
C ALA A 366 -2.04 13.60 0.40
N CYS A 367 -3.14 14.36 0.42
CA CYS A 367 -3.39 15.45 -0.53
C CYS A 367 -2.57 16.69 -0.13
N GLU A 368 -2.59 17.05 1.16
CA GLU A 368 -1.94 18.26 1.69
C GLU A 368 -0.41 18.24 1.51
N GLU A 369 0.26 17.10 1.76
CA GLU A 369 1.72 16.95 1.59
C GLU A 369 2.18 17.10 0.13
N VAL A 370 1.32 16.80 -0.84
CA VAL A 370 1.68 16.77 -2.27
C VAL A 370 1.25 18.03 -3.01
N PHE A 371 0.02 18.50 -2.76
CA PHE A 371 -0.59 19.63 -3.47
C PHE A 371 -0.66 20.91 -2.62
N GLY A 372 -0.24 20.85 -1.36
CA GLY A 372 -0.41 21.93 -0.38
C GLY A 372 -1.85 22.02 0.14
N LYS A 373 -2.09 23.01 1.01
CA LYS A 373 -3.45 23.37 1.43
C LYS A 373 -4.22 23.96 0.26
N LEU A 374 -5.24 23.26 -0.19
CA LEU A 374 -6.21 23.75 -1.18
C LEU A 374 -6.94 24.96 -0.59
N LYS A 375 -7.06 26.05 -1.37
CA LYS A 375 -7.66 27.32 -0.91
C LYS A 375 -9.19 27.32 -0.95
N ASP A 376 -9.75 26.57 -1.88
CA ASP A 376 -11.18 26.54 -2.19
C ASP A 376 -11.80 25.19 -1.81
N ASN A 377 -13.10 25.19 -1.52
CA ASN A 377 -13.84 23.95 -1.28
C ASN A 377 -14.21 23.28 -2.62
N HIS A 378 -13.98 21.98 -2.71
CA HIS A 378 -14.29 21.15 -3.87
C HIS A 378 -15.26 20.02 -3.48
N MET A 379 -15.63 19.16 -4.43
CA MET A 379 -16.63 18.11 -4.23
C MET A 379 -16.27 17.16 -3.08
N MET A 380 -14.99 16.86 -2.89
CA MET A 380 -14.51 15.97 -1.83
C MET A 380 -14.06 16.72 -0.57
N SER A 381 -14.45 17.99 -0.39
CA SER A 381 -14.36 18.64 0.93
C SER A 381 -15.24 17.88 1.94
N PRO A 382 -14.82 17.71 3.22
CA PRO A 382 -15.63 17.06 4.26
C PRO A 382 -16.94 17.80 4.60
N THR A 383 -17.10 19.03 4.10
CA THR A 383 -18.31 19.84 4.20
C THR A 383 -18.65 20.37 2.81
N LEU A 384 -19.91 20.21 2.39
CA LEU A 384 -20.39 20.61 1.05
C LEU A 384 -20.71 22.12 0.94
N ILE A 385 -20.08 22.94 1.80
CA ILE A 385 -20.35 24.37 1.92
C ILE A 385 -19.49 25.16 0.93
N GLN A 386 -20.11 25.99 0.09
CA GLN A 386 -19.43 26.89 -0.86
C GLN A 386 -18.46 26.18 -1.84
N ILE A 387 -18.89 25.06 -2.42
CA ILE A 387 -18.14 24.35 -3.48
C ILE A 387 -17.92 25.28 -4.69
N ASP A 388 -16.68 25.41 -5.16
CA ASP A 388 -16.36 26.11 -6.40
C ASP A 388 -17.02 25.42 -7.61
N ARG A 389 -18.02 26.08 -8.19
CA ARG A 389 -18.75 25.60 -9.38
C ARG A 389 -17.98 25.75 -10.69
N SER A 390 -16.89 26.52 -10.71
CA SER A 390 -15.98 26.63 -11.86
C SER A 390 -14.97 25.47 -11.90
N ARG A 391 -14.56 24.96 -10.73
CA ARG A 391 -13.68 23.79 -10.58
C ARG A 391 -14.19 22.87 -9.46
N PRO A 392 -15.30 22.14 -9.69
CA PRO A 392 -15.91 21.27 -8.68
C PRO A 392 -15.00 20.13 -8.21
N TRP A 393 -13.99 19.72 -8.98
CA TRP A 393 -13.04 18.67 -8.57
C TRP A 393 -11.66 19.25 -8.32
N SER A 394 -11.07 18.90 -7.17
CA SER A 394 -9.70 19.27 -6.82
C SER A 394 -8.67 18.54 -7.70
N VAL A 395 -7.44 19.04 -7.72
CA VAL A 395 -6.32 18.36 -8.39
C VAL A 395 -6.00 17.02 -7.72
N CYS A 396 -6.17 16.90 -6.39
CA CYS A 396 -5.97 15.63 -5.69
C CYS A 396 -7.01 14.58 -6.09
N SER A 397 -8.30 14.95 -6.06
CA SER A 397 -9.42 14.12 -6.49
C SER A 397 -9.23 13.64 -7.94
N ALA A 398 -8.89 14.55 -8.86
CA ALA A 398 -8.63 14.22 -10.26
C ALA A 398 -7.40 13.31 -10.47
N ALA A 399 -6.33 13.49 -9.68
CA ALA A 399 -5.15 12.64 -9.69
C ALA A 399 -5.44 11.21 -9.19
N ILE A 400 -6.22 11.08 -8.12
CA ILE A 400 -6.55 9.79 -7.49
C ILE A 400 -7.45 8.94 -8.40
N ILE A 401 -8.52 9.51 -8.98
CA ILE A 401 -9.37 8.75 -9.91
C ILE A 401 -8.64 8.41 -11.22
N THR A 402 -7.77 9.30 -11.71
CA THR A 402 -6.87 9.02 -12.84
C THR A 402 -6.06 7.76 -12.58
N GLU A 403 -5.48 7.65 -11.38
CA GLU A 403 -4.69 6.50 -10.97
C GLU A 403 -5.53 5.23 -10.75
N PHE A 404 -6.71 5.34 -10.12
CA PHE A 404 -7.65 4.22 -9.96
C PHE A 404 -8.03 3.60 -11.32
N LEU A 405 -8.40 4.44 -12.28
CA LEU A 405 -8.77 4.02 -13.64
C LEU A 405 -7.57 3.51 -14.44
N ASP A 406 -6.40 4.15 -14.34
CA ASP A 406 -5.19 3.70 -15.06
C ASP A 406 -4.62 2.40 -14.49
N ARG A 407 -4.74 2.13 -13.18
CA ARG A 407 -4.38 0.84 -12.56
C ARG A 407 -5.34 -0.31 -12.95
N GLY A 408 -6.50 0.01 -13.52
CA GLY A 408 -7.51 -0.96 -13.94
C GLY A 408 -8.50 -1.35 -12.84
N HIS A 409 -8.60 -0.57 -11.76
CA HIS A 409 -9.59 -0.80 -10.71
C HIS A 409 -11.02 -0.41 -11.13
N GLY A 410 -11.15 0.38 -12.21
CA GLY A 410 -12.42 0.67 -12.89
C GLY A 410 -12.61 -0.08 -14.21
N ASP A 411 -12.01 -1.27 -14.39
CA ASP A 411 -12.10 -2.03 -15.65
C ASP A 411 -13.51 -2.57 -15.95
N CYS A 412 -14.42 -2.65 -14.96
CA CYS A 412 -15.86 -2.94 -15.17
C CYS A 412 -16.58 -1.82 -15.94
N LEU A 413 -16.06 -0.59 -15.90
CA LEU A 413 -16.69 0.58 -16.49
C LEU A 413 -16.37 0.77 -17.99
N LEU A 414 -15.95 -0.28 -18.70
CA LEU A 414 -15.37 -0.18 -20.05
C LEU A 414 -16.36 -0.49 -21.18
N ASP A 415 -17.36 -1.31 -20.91
CA ASP A 415 -18.49 -1.56 -21.77
C ASP A 415 -19.54 -0.46 -21.66
N GLN A 416 -20.54 -0.51 -22.54
CA GLN A 416 -21.54 0.53 -22.69
C GLN A 416 -22.92 -0.07 -22.38
N PRO A 417 -23.74 0.58 -21.54
CA PRO A 417 -25.05 0.07 -21.14
C PRO A 417 -25.95 -0.27 -22.34
N GLN A 418 -26.56 -1.45 -22.28
CA GLN A 418 -27.52 -1.91 -23.30
C GLN A 418 -28.89 -1.23 -23.14
N ARG A 419 -29.24 -0.81 -21.92
CA ARG A 419 -30.49 -0.12 -21.58
C ARG A 419 -30.19 0.99 -20.57
N GLN A 420 -30.79 2.16 -20.76
CA GLN A 420 -30.65 3.29 -19.85
C GLN A 420 -31.96 4.06 -19.73
N LEU A 421 -32.17 4.71 -18.58
CA LEU A 421 -33.20 5.72 -18.38
C LEU A 421 -32.69 7.07 -18.84
N SER A 422 -33.50 7.82 -19.60
CA SER A 422 -33.19 9.18 -20.00
C SER A 422 -33.18 10.11 -18.80
N LEU A 423 -32.04 10.78 -18.56
CA LEU A 423 -31.92 11.83 -17.57
C LEU A 423 -32.47 13.17 -18.12
N PRO A 424 -33.09 14.03 -17.30
CA PRO A 424 -33.57 15.33 -17.77
C PRO A 424 -32.45 16.24 -18.28
N ASP A 425 -32.60 16.75 -19.51
CA ASP A 425 -31.66 17.70 -20.13
C ASP A 425 -31.88 19.16 -19.68
N ASN A 426 -32.98 19.46 -18.98
CA ASN A 426 -33.24 20.77 -18.42
C ASN A 426 -32.39 21.05 -17.16
N LEU A 427 -32.27 22.32 -16.77
CA LEU A 427 -31.64 22.73 -15.51
C LEU A 427 -32.65 22.59 -14.35
N PRO A 428 -32.26 22.12 -13.14
CA PRO A 428 -33.22 21.74 -12.11
C PRO A 428 -34.19 22.86 -11.69
N GLY A 429 -33.71 24.11 -11.60
CA GLY A 429 -34.53 25.27 -11.23
C GLY A 429 -35.59 25.67 -12.26
N SER A 430 -35.61 25.04 -13.44
CA SER A 430 -36.71 25.17 -14.41
C SER A 430 -37.86 24.19 -14.14
N SER A 431 -37.60 23.04 -13.53
CA SER A 431 -38.63 22.12 -13.01
C SER A 431 -39.07 22.52 -11.59
N TYR A 432 -38.12 22.92 -10.74
CA TYR A 432 -38.33 23.17 -9.32
C TYR A 432 -38.26 24.68 -9.01
N SER A 433 -39.43 25.30 -8.83
CA SER A 433 -39.53 26.72 -8.44
C SER A 433 -38.84 27.03 -7.11
N LEU A 434 -38.53 28.31 -6.85
CA LEU A 434 -37.91 28.73 -5.59
C LEU A 434 -38.72 28.31 -4.35
N HIS A 435 -40.06 28.33 -4.44
CA HIS A 435 -40.95 27.84 -3.39
C HIS A 435 -40.76 26.34 -3.18
N ARG A 436 -40.79 25.55 -4.26
CA ARG A 436 -40.60 24.10 -4.20
C ARG A 436 -39.21 23.72 -3.66
N GLN A 437 -38.17 24.50 -3.96
CA GLN A 437 -36.84 24.30 -3.38
C GLN A 437 -36.82 24.44 -1.85
N CYS A 438 -37.59 25.39 -1.28
CA CYS A 438 -37.77 25.50 0.16
C CYS A 438 -38.56 24.32 0.76
N GLU A 439 -39.65 23.91 0.11
CA GLU A 439 -40.43 22.73 0.53
C GLU A 439 -39.58 21.45 0.59
N LEU A 440 -38.70 21.25 -0.40
CA LEU A 440 -37.85 20.07 -0.51
C LEU A 440 -36.77 20.01 0.60
N ALA A 441 -36.19 21.17 0.97
CA ALA A 441 -35.09 21.25 1.95
C ALA A 441 -35.54 21.37 3.42
N PHE A 442 -36.76 21.87 3.66
CA PHE A 442 -37.27 22.19 5.01
C PHE A 442 -38.72 21.75 5.27
N GLY A 443 -39.37 21.06 4.33
CA GLY A 443 -40.73 20.53 4.44
C GLY A 443 -41.82 21.46 3.88
N HIS A 444 -42.99 20.90 3.55
CA HIS A 444 -44.08 21.53 2.79
C HIS A 444 -44.62 22.88 3.31
N ALA A 445 -44.36 23.24 4.57
CA ALA A 445 -44.77 24.54 5.12
C ALA A 445 -43.74 25.67 4.88
N SER A 446 -42.57 25.36 4.33
CA SER A 446 -41.46 26.29 4.17
C SER A 446 -41.58 27.12 2.89
N LYS A 447 -41.45 28.44 3.02
CA LYS A 447 -41.55 29.42 1.91
C LYS A 447 -40.24 30.19 1.77
N PRO A 448 -39.94 30.81 0.60
CA PRO A 448 -38.79 31.68 0.45
C PRO A 448 -38.87 32.89 1.38
N CYS A 449 -37.76 33.23 2.02
CA CYS A 449 -37.68 34.43 2.86
C CYS A 449 -37.68 35.74 2.04
N PRO A 450 -38.21 36.85 2.60
CA PRO A 450 -38.14 38.17 1.96
C PRO A 450 -36.71 38.72 1.98
N TYR A 451 -36.41 39.63 1.04
CA TYR A 451 -35.15 40.40 0.95
C TYR A 451 -33.85 39.57 0.84
N MET A 452 -33.88 38.44 0.13
CA MET A 452 -32.68 37.68 -0.24
C MET A 452 -31.94 38.27 -1.45
N GLN A 453 -30.61 38.08 -1.49
CA GLN A 453 -29.85 38.13 -2.74
C GLN A 453 -30.17 36.90 -3.60
N PRO A 454 -30.57 37.06 -4.88
CA PRO A 454 -30.84 35.93 -5.75
C PRO A 454 -29.59 35.07 -6.01
N CYS A 455 -29.80 33.78 -6.25
CA CYS A 455 -28.80 32.80 -6.67
C CYS A 455 -27.64 32.49 -5.70
N SER A 456 -27.38 33.29 -4.67
CA SER A 456 -26.23 33.11 -3.78
C SER A 456 -26.46 32.10 -2.64
N LYS A 457 -27.56 32.24 -1.89
CA LYS A 457 -27.97 31.34 -0.80
C LYS A 457 -29.49 31.19 -0.77
N LEU A 458 -29.97 29.96 -0.62
CA LEU A 458 -31.38 29.64 -0.41
C LEU A 458 -31.73 29.84 1.07
N TRP A 459 -32.55 30.85 1.38
CA TRP A 459 -33.13 31.05 2.71
C TRP A 459 -34.63 30.81 2.67
N CYS A 460 -35.10 30.03 3.63
CA CYS A 460 -36.48 29.58 3.71
C CYS A 460 -37.02 29.74 5.13
N THR A 461 -38.33 29.88 5.25
CA THR A 461 -38.99 30.04 6.54
C THR A 461 -39.04 28.71 7.30
N GLY A 462 -38.48 28.69 8.50
CA GLY A 462 -38.57 27.60 9.47
C GLY A 462 -39.35 28.03 10.72
N LYS A 463 -39.50 27.10 11.66
CA LYS A 463 -40.03 27.37 13.00
C LYS A 463 -38.94 27.10 14.04
N ALA A 464 -38.47 28.14 14.73
CA ALA A 464 -37.60 28.01 15.89
C ALA A 464 -38.39 28.43 17.14
N ARG A 465 -38.57 27.50 18.09
CA ARG A 465 -39.35 27.73 19.33
C ARG A 465 -40.76 28.33 19.10
N GLY A 466 -41.39 27.99 17.97
CA GLY A 466 -42.72 28.48 17.58
C GLY A 466 -42.72 29.80 16.79
N GLN A 467 -41.62 30.56 16.78
CA GLN A 467 -41.49 31.77 15.96
C GLN A 467 -41.04 31.42 14.52
N LEU A 468 -41.53 32.20 13.56
CA LEU A 468 -41.14 32.10 12.15
C LEU A 468 -39.75 32.73 11.97
N VAL A 469 -38.77 31.94 11.55
CA VAL A 469 -37.39 32.40 11.35
C VAL A 469 -36.89 32.06 9.94
N CYS A 470 -35.91 32.80 9.44
CA CYS A 470 -35.24 32.46 8.19
C CYS A 470 -34.02 31.57 8.45
N GLN A 471 -34.00 30.40 7.82
CA GLN A 471 -32.93 29.41 7.93
C GLN A 471 -32.39 29.04 6.54
N THR A 472 -31.14 28.58 6.49
CA THR A 472 -30.45 28.20 5.24
C THR A 472 -29.55 27.01 5.50
N ARG A 473 -29.36 26.15 4.49
CA ARG A 473 -28.32 25.10 4.48
C ARG A 473 -27.08 25.52 3.69
N HIS A 474 -26.90 26.83 3.47
CA HIS A 474 -25.80 27.45 2.73
C HIS A 474 -25.63 27.08 1.24
N PHE A 475 -26.55 26.30 0.67
CA PHE A 475 -26.60 26.05 -0.77
C PHE A 475 -27.21 27.22 -1.54
N PRO A 476 -26.72 27.54 -2.76
CA PRO A 476 -27.33 28.51 -3.66
C PRO A 476 -28.66 27.99 -4.25
N TRP A 477 -29.40 28.86 -4.92
CA TRP A 477 -30.59 28.45 -5.68
C TRP A 477 -30.18 27.52 -6.83
N ALA A 478 -31.07 26.61 -7.23
CA ALA A 478 -30.79 25.68 -8.31
C ALA A 478 -30.53 26.41 -9.65
N ASP A 479 -29.61 25.90 -10.45
CA ASP A 479 -29.39 26.45 -11.79
C ASP A 479 -30.68 26.33 -12.62
N GLY A 480 -31.02 27.37 -13.39
CA GLY A 480 -32.29 27.53 -14.09
C GLY A 480 -33.40 28.26 -13.31
N THR A 481 -33.24 28.52 -12.00
CA THR A 481 -34.24 29.23 -11.20
C THR A 481 -34.37 30.68 -11.67
N SER A 482 -35.59 31.18 -11.87
CA SER A 482 -35.82 32.60 -12.22
C SER A 482 -35.32 33.53 -11.11
N CYS A 483 -34.54 34.55 -11.47
CA CYS A 483 -33.96 35.54 -10.54
C CYS A 483 -34.26 36.99 -10.93
N GLY A 484 -34.98 37.21 -12.03
CA GLY A 484 -35.41 38.53 -12.50
C GLY A 484 -36.03 38.44 -13.90
N ASN A 485 -36.46 39.58 -14.44
CA ASN A 485 -37.04 39.66 -15.78
C ASN A 485 -36.05 39.11 -16.83
N SER A 486 -36.40 37.99 -17.47
CA SER A 486 -35.56 37.25 -18.43
C SER A 486 -34.19 36.78 -17.90
N LYS A 487 -34.02 36.68 -16.57
CA LYS A 487 -32.77 36.24 -15.91
C LYS A 487 -32.97 34.96 -15.09
N VAL A 488 -31.97 34.10 -15.13
CA VAL A 488 -31.93 32.80 -14.42
C VAL A 488 -30.63 32.63 -13.63
N CYS A 489 -30.71 31.88 -12.54
CA CYS A 489 -29.53 31.45 -11.79
C CYS A 489 -28.70 30.47 -12.61
N TYR A 490 -27.39 30.71 -12.71
CA TYR A 490 -26.44 29.78 -13.30
C TYR A 490 -25.10 29.90 -12.59
N ARG A 491 -24.54 28.78 -12.11
CA ARG A 491 -23.28 28.72 -11.34
C ARG A 491 -23.25 29.65 -10.11
N GLY A 492 -24.42 29.94 -9.53
CA GLY A 492 -24.57 30.83 -8.36
C GLY A 492 -24.72 32.32 -8.67
N ALA A 493 -24.70 32.73 -9.95
CA ALA A 493 -24.93 34.11 -10.37
C ALA A 493 -26.27 34.26 -11.12
N CYS A 494 -26.89 35.45 -11.04
CA CYS A 494 -28.09 35.78 -11.81
C CYS A 494 -27.69 36.31 -13.20
N THR A 495 -27.98 35.55 -14.25
CA THR A 495 -27.49 35.78 -15.63
C THR A 495 -28.63 35.76 -16.64
N ASP A 496 -28.44 36.37 -17.82
CA ASP A 496 -29.48 36.44 -18.84
C ASP A 496 -29.78 35.06 -19.45
N LYS A 497 -31.08 34.77 -19.62
CA LYS A 497 -31.58 33.46 -20.09
C LYS A 497 -31.10 33.10 -21.50
N ASN A 498 -30.85 34.09 -22.34
CA ASN A 498 -30.31 33.87 -23.70
C ASN A 498 -28.81 33.53 -23.68
N THR A 499 -28.06 34.06 -22.71
CA THR A 499 -26.61 33.83 -22.59
C THR A 499 -26.31 32.46 -22.01
N THR A 500 -27.22 31.87 -21.23
CA THR A 500 -27.03 30.56 -20.58
C THR A 500 -27.33 29.34 -21.47
N MET A 501 -27.94 29.53 -22.64
CA MET A 501 -28.04 28.49 -23.68
C MET A 501 -26.76 28.40 -24.51
N HIS A 502 -25.66 28.01 -23.86
CA HIS A 502 -24.37 27.90 -24.54
C HIS A 502 -24.29 26.71 -25.50
N ILE A 503 -23.59 26.93 -26.62
CA ILE A 503 -23.25 25.89 -27.58
C ILE A 503 -22.41 24.80 -26.89
N LYS A 504 -22.72 23.55 -27.19
CA LYS A 504 -21.93 22.39 -26.76
C LYS A 504 -20.54 22.42 -27.39
N VAL A 505 -19.49 22.49 -26.56
CA VAL A 505 -18.09 22.50 -27.02
C VAL A 505 -17.45 21.15 -26.71
N ASP A 506 -17.27 20.30 -27.73
CA ASP A 506 -16.51 19.05 -27.58
C ASP A 506 -15.00 19.38 -27.43
N GLY A 507 -14.38 18.83 -26.39
CA GLY A 507 -13.00 19.14 -26.03
C GLY A 507 -11.97 18.51 -26.98
N ARG A 508 -10.82 19.17 -27.13
CA ARG A 508 -9.69 18.64 -27.93
C ARG A 508 -8.37 18.74 -27.17
N TRP A 509 -7.45 17.83 -27.50
CA TRP A 509 -6.16 17.72 -26.85
C TRP A 509 -5.29 18.95 -27.10
N GLY A 510 -4.74 19.52 -26.03
CA GLY A 510 -3.66 20.50 -26.10
C GLY A 510 -2.34 19.91 -26.59
N LYS A 511 -1.33 20.79 -26.60
CA LYS A 511 0.06 20.43 -26.89
C LYS A 511 0.57 19.41 -25.87
N TRP A 512 1.55 18.60 -26.27
CA TRP A 512 2.27 17.76 -25.31
C TRP A 512 3.23 18.63 -24.50
N GLY A 513 3.15 18.54 -23.18
CA GLY A 513 4.18 19.09 -22.29
C GLY A 513 5.54 18.42 -22.50
N ALA A 514 6.56 19.00 -21.89
CA ALA A 514 7.91 18.45 -21.87
C ALA A 514 7.97 17.04 -21.27
N PHE A 515 9.03 16.31 -21.58
CA PHE A 515 9.37 15.10 -20.86
C PHE A 515 9.97 15.49 -19.51
N GLY A 516 9.34 15.04 -18.41
CA GLY A 516 9.86 15.25 -17.06
C GLY A 516 11.12 14.40 -16.78
N GLU A 517 11.58 14.45 -15.54
CA GLU A 517 12.80 13.76 -15.11
C GLU A 517 12.83 12.26 -15.41
N CYS A 518 14.05 11.75 -15.60
CA CYS A 518 14.26 10.32 -15.84
C CYS A 518 14.10 9.54 -14.54
N SER A 519 13.23 8.52 -14.53
CA SER A 519 12.93 7.73 -13.32
C SER A 519 14.12 6.98 -12.70
N ARG A 520 15.25 6.86 -13.40
CA ARG A 520 16.47 6.18 -12.95
C ARG A 520 17.71 6.88 -13.51
N SER A 521 18.78 6.99 -12.74
CA SER A 521 20.07 7.56 -13.18
C SER A 521 20.87 6.63 -14.10
N CYS A 522 20.62 5.31 -14.05
CA CYS A 522 21.29 4.29 -14.84
C CYS A 522 20.40 3.07 -15.08
N GLY A 523 20.86 2.15 -15.94
CA GLY A 523 20.30 0.82 -16.16
C GLY A 523 18.95 0.81 -16.89
N GLY A 524 18.58 1.91 -17.55
CA GLY A 524 17.31 2.10 -18.25
C GLY A 524 16.19 2.64 -17.36
N GLY A 525 15.99 3.95 -17.39
CA GLY A 525 14.85 4.65 -16.82
C GLY A 525 13.79 5.01 -17.86
N VAL A 526 12.74 5.71 -17.42
CA VAL A 526 11.62 6.17 -18.23
C VAL A 526 11.34 7.64 -17.95
N GLN A 527 11.16 8.44 -19.00
CA GLN A 527 10.59 9.79 -18.90
C GLN A 527 9.14 9.76 -19.38
N LEU A 528 8.30 10.61 -18.77
CA LEU A 528 6.89 10.77 -19.11
C LEU A 528 6.62 12.19 -19.58
N ALA A 529 5.71 12.34 -20.55
CA ALA A 529 5.14 13.61 -20.95
C ALA A 529 3.62 13.49 -21.01
N LYS A 530 2.92 14.53 -20.53
CA LYS A 530 1.45 14.59 -20.41
C LYS A 530 0.87 15.63 -21.38
N ARG A 531 -0.45 15.56 -21.61
CA ARG A 531 -1.24 16.64 -22.24
C ARG A 531 -2.63 16.69 -21.64
N GLN A 532 -3.26 17.87 -21.68
CA GLN A 532 -4.60 18.09 -21.13
C GLN A 532 -5.66 18.24 -22.23
N CYS A 533 -6.93 18.26 -21.84
CA CYS A 533 -8.08 18.40 -22.73
C CYS A 533 -8.61 19.83 -22.66
N ASP A 534 -7.89 20.74 -23.30
CA ASP A 534 -7.90 22.18 -23.05
C ASP A 534 -7.90 23.06 -24.32
N ASN A 535 -7.81 22.47 -25.52
CA ASN A 535 -7.66 23.23 -26.77
C ASN A 535 -8.73 22.90 -27.86
N PRO A 536 -10.03 23.11 -27.60
CA PRO A 536 -10.60 23.80 -26.44
C PRO A 536 -10.93 22.85 -25.27
N VAL A 537 -11.18 23.44 -24.11
CA VAL A 537 -11.78 22.78 -22.93
C VAL A 537 -13.19 22.30 -23.28
N PRO A 538 -13.63 21.09 -22.88
CA PRO A 538 -15.00 20.66 -23.08
C PRO A 538 -15.98 21.41 -22.17
N GLU A 539 -17.04 21.97 -22.77
CA GLU A 539 -18.07 22.75 -22.08
C GLU A 539 -19.49 22.32 -22.46
N ASN A 540 -20.46 22.65 -21.61
CA ASN A 540 -21.90 22.55 -21.89
C ASN A 540 -22.35 21.15 -22.34
N GLY A 541 -21.86 20.11 -21.65
CA GLY A 541 -22.12 18.71 -21.99
C GLY A 541 -21.30 18.18 -23.18
N GLY A 542 -20.25 18.91 -23.56
CA GLY A 542 -19.21 18.51 -24.50
C GLY A 542 -18.56 17.16 -24.18
N LYS A 543 -18.13 16.44 -25.22
CA LYS A 543 -17.36 15.20 -25.06
C LYS A 543 -15.96 15.53 -24.55
N TYR A 544 -15.50 14.79 -23.54
CA TYR A 544 -14.11 14.83 -23.10
C TYR A 544 -13.19 14.14 -24.14
N CYS A 545 -11.92 14.53 -24.19
CA CYS A 545 -10.97 14.04 -25.17
C CYS A 545 -10.71 12.53 -25.05
N TYR A 546 -10.60 11.85 -26.19
CA TYR A 546 -10.26 10.42 -26.26
C TYR A 546 -8.87 10.19 -26.86
N GLY A 547 -8.18 9.13 -26.41
CA GLY A 547 -6.84 8.77 -26.87
C GLY A 547 -5.73 9.09 -25.86
N LEU A 548 -4.47 8.90 -26.27
CA LEU A 548 -3.30 8.96 -25.38
C LEU A 548 -3.22 10.30 -24.63
N ARG A 549 -3.16 10.24 -23.29
CA ARG A 549 -2.93 11.40 -22.40
C ARG A 549 -1.51 11.44 -21.81
N ILE A 550 -0.81 10.31 -21.82
CA ILE A 550 0.59 10.16 -21.44
C ILE A 550 1.34 9.52 -22.61
N LYS A 551 2.53 10.05 -22.93
CA LYS A 551 3.55 9.40 -23.76
C LYS A 551 4.79 9.16 -22.92
N TYR A 552 5.58 8.15 -23.25
CA TYR A 552 6.78 7.76 -22.52
C TYR A 552 7.96 7.50 -23.46
N ARG A 553 9.18 7.61 -22.94
CA ARG A 553 10.41 7.21 -23.64
C ARG A 553 11.45 6.66 -22.67
N SER A 554 12.35 5.80 -23.15
CA SER A 554 13.51 5.38 -22.37
C SER A 554 14.53 6.51 -22.20
N CYS A 555 15.25 6.49 -21.08
CA CYS A 555 16.36 7.38 -20.75
C CYS A 555 17.42 6.60 -19.96
N ASN A 556 18.63 7.16 -19.83
CA ASN A 556 19.73 6.64 -18.99
C ASN A 556 19.97 5.11 -19.15
N LEU A 557 20.15 4.68 -20.41
CA LEU A 557 20.31 3.27 -20.79
C LEU A 557 21.66 2.65 -20.40
N ASN A 558 22.64 3.47 -20.01
CA ASN A 558 23.97 3.02 -19.61
C ASN A 558 23.89 2.07 -18.40
N PRO A 559 24.64 0.96 -18.34
CA PRO A 559 24.60 0.03 -17.21
C PRO A 559 24.86 0.74 -15.86
N CYS A 560 24.21 0.25 -14.80
CA CYS A 560 24.54 0.66 -13.44
C CYS A 560 25.84 -0.04 -12.96
N PRO A 561 26.55 0.52 -11.96
CA PRO A 561 27.59 -0.20 -11.23
C PRO A 561 27.06 -1.53 -10.66
N ASP A 562 27.89 -2.57 -10.64
CA ASP A 562 27.49 -3.87 -10.11
C ASP A 562 27.50 -3.87 -8.58
N THR A 563 26.32 -3.71 -7.99
CA THR A 563 26.08 -3.81 -6.53
C THR A 563 25.86 -5.25 -6.06
N GLY A 564 25.88 -6.23 -6.98
CA GLY A 564 25.50 -7.62 -6.72
C GLY A 564 23.99 -7.83 -6.48
N LYS A 565 23.17 -6.77 -6.61
CA LYS A 565 21.72 -6.77 -6.39
C LYS A 565 20.98 -6.23 -7.61
N SER A 566 19.73 -6.64 -7.79
CA SER A 566 18.84 -6.02 -8.77
C SER A 566 18.13 -4.78 -8.20
N PHE A 567 17.80 -3.83 -9.06
CA PHE A 567 17.07 -2.62 -8.66
C PHE A 567 15.69 -2.89 -7.99
N ARG A 568 15.11 -4.09 -8.16
CA ARG A 568 13.89 -4.49 -7.42
C ARG A 568 14.22 -5.06 -6.03
N GLU A 569 15.38 -5.67 -5.83
CA GLU A 569 15.86 -6.06 -4.50
C GLU A 569 16.12 -4.81 -3.65
N GLU A 570 16.80 -3.81 -4.18
CA GLU A 570 17.02 -2.51 -3.52
C GLU A 570 15.70 -1.86 -3.09
N GLN A 571 14.67 -1.89 -3.95
CA GLN A 571 13.32 -1.41 -3.61
C GLN A 571 12.63 -2.22 -2.49
N CYS A 572 12.84 -3.54 -2.40
CA CYS A 572 12.34 -4.33 -1.26
C CYS A 572 13.15 -4.05 0.02
N GLU A 573 14.47 -3.91 -0.09
CA GLU A 573 15.37 -3.69 1.06
C GLU A 573 15.13 -2.33 1.75
N ALA A 574 14.61 -1.33 1.04
CA ALA A 574 14.16 -0.07 1.61
C ALA A 574 13.08 -0.23 2.71
N PHE A 575 12.42 -1.39 2.79
CA PHE A 575 11.43 -1.73 3.82
C PHE A 575 11.97 -2.72 4.88
N ASN A 576 13.27 -3.05 4.88
CA ASN A 576 13.85 -3.95 5.89
C ASN A 576 13.62 -3.42 7.31
N GLY A 577 13.30 -4.31 8.24
CA GLY A 577 12.90 -3.95 9.60
C GLY A 577 11.43 -3.50 9.77
N LEU A 578 10.69 -3.26 8.67
CA LEU A 578 9.26 -2.96 8.75
C LEU A 578 8.47 -4.22 9.15
N ASN A 579 8.04 -4.25 10.40
CA ASN A 579 7.11 -5.27 10.91
C ASN A 579 5.68 -4.77 10.72
N LEU A 580 4.91 -5.44 9.86
CA LEU A 580 3.52 -5.08 9.53
C LEU A 580 2.52 -5.44 10.65
N ASN A 581 2.88 -5.19 11.91
CA ASN A 581 2.09 -5.47 13.13
C ASN A 581 1.47 -6.88 13.19
N THR A 582 2.17 -7.89 12.66
CA THR A 582 1.75 -9.30 12.72
C THR A 582 2.71 -10.13 13.57
N ASN A 583 2.17 -10.86 14.56
CA ASN A 583 2.90 -11.80 15.42
C ASN A 583 3.52 -13.01 14.67
N ARG A 584 3.55 -12.97 13.33
CA ARG A 584 4.08 -14.01 12.42
C ARG A 584 5.42 -13.61 11.80
N LEU A 585 5.86 -12.37 11.99
CA LEU A 585 7.13 -11.82 11.52
C LEU A 585 8.01 -11.49 12.74
N GLY A 586 9.30 -11.84 12.67
CA GLY A 586 10.27 -11.50 13.72
C GLY A 586 10.83 -10.10 13.53
N SER A 587 11.30 -9.46 14.61
CA SER A 587 11.62 -8.02 14.66
C SER A 587 12.62 -7.50 13.60
N SER A 588 13.43 -8.37 12.98
CA SER A 588 14.31 -8.03 11.86
C SER A 588 13.93 -8.84 10.61
N VAL A 589 12.94 -8.34 9.85
CA VAL A 589 12.56 -8.92 8.55
C VAL A 589 13.48 -8.39 7.46
N VAL A 590 14.07 -9.30 6.69
CA VAL A 590 14.72 -9.02 5.40
C VAL A 590 13.73 -9.31 4.28
N TRP A 591 13.41 -8.32 3.46
CA TRP A 591 12.51 -8.43 2.32
C TRP A 591 13.27 -8.72 1.04
N VAL A 592 12.80 -9.71 0.26
CA VAL A 592 13.33 -10.02 -1.07
C VAL A 592 12.20 -10.11 -2.10
N PRO A 593 12.41 -9.79 -3.39
CA PRO A 593 11.34 -9.83 -4.37
C PRO A 593 10.72 -11.22 -4.53
N LYS A 594 9.43 -11.22 -4.88
CA LYS A 594 8.69 -12.38 -5.36
C LYS A 594 8.35 -12.18 -6.84
N TYR A 595 8.41 -13.24 -7.63
CA TYR A 595 8.02 -13.24 -9.06
C TYR A 595 7.03 -14.38 -9.37
N SER A 596 7.30 -15.58 -8.86
CA SER A 596 6.46 -16.79 -8.90
C SER A 596 5.08 -16.59 -8.26
N GLY A 597 4.06 -17.16 -8.89
CA GLY A 597 2.65 -17.02 -8.46
C GLY A 597 2.06 -15.60 -8.54
N ILE A 598 2.69 -14.64 -9.23
CA ILE A 598 2.16 -13.28 -9.41
C ILE A 598 1.44 -13.18 -10.76
N SER A 599 0.19 -12.72 -10.73
CA SER A 599 -0.63 -12.42 -11.91
C SER A 599 0.10 -11.47 -12.88
N PRO A 600 -0.02 -11.67 -14.22
CA PRO A 600 0.57 -10.77 -15.21
C PRO A 600 0.19 -9.29 -15.04
N LYS A 601 -0.99 -8.99 -14.48
CA LYS A 601 -1.42 -7.61 -14.16
C LYS A 601 -0.63 -6.99 -13.01
N ASP A 602 -0.17 -7.80 -12.06
CA ASP A 602 0.45 -7.37 -10.80
C ASP A 602 1.99 -7.39 -10.81
N LYS A 603 2.62 -7.84 -11.91
CA LYS A 603 4.10 -7.96 -12.03
C LYS A 603 4.89 -6.66 -11.82
N CYS A 604 4.22 -5.51 -11.85
CA CYS A 604 4.82 -4.19 -11.62
C CYS A 604 4.38 -3.54 -10.30
N LYS A 605 3.72 -4.28 -9.40
CA LYS A 605 3.63 -3.96 -7.97
C LYS A 605 4.91 -4.39 -7.26
N LEU A 606 5.27 -3.73 -6.17
CA LEU A 606 6.42 -4.14 -5.35
C LEU A 606 5.97 -5.25 -4.37
N ILE A 607 5.99 -6.49 -4.87
CA ILE A 607 5.62 -7.68 -4.09
C ILE A 607 6.89 -8.33 -3.53
N CYS A 608 7.05 -8.28 -2.21
CA CYS A 608 8.22 -8.78 -1.50
C CYS A 608 7.81 -9.91 -0.55
N ARG A 609 8.68 -10.90 -0.36
CA ARG A 609 8.55 -11.98 0.63
C ARG A 609 9.53 -11.78 1.77
N ALA A 610 9.12 -12.14 2.98
CA ALA A 610 10.01 -12.14 4.14
C ALA A 610 10.97 -13.35 4.02
N ASN A 611 12.27 -13.07 3.95
CA ASN A 611 13.32 -14.07 3.70
C ASN A 611 13.28 -15.20 4.74
N GLY A 612 13.51 -16.44 4.29
CA GLY A 612 13.35 -17.64 5.12
C GLY A 612 11.91 -18.05 5.46
N THR A 613 10.89 -17.28 5.05
CA THR A 613 9.46 -17.60 5.30
C THR A 613 8.68 -17.81 4.00
N GLY A 614 7.43 -18.29 4.13
CA GLY A 614 6.46 -18.35 3.03
C GLY A 614 5.61 -17.09 2.85
N TYR A 615 5.70 -16.11 3.76
CA TYR A 615 4.83 -14.93 3.75
C TYR A 615 5.32 -13.86 2.76
N PHE A 616 4.37 -13.24 2.07
CA PHE A 616 4.62 -12.17 1.11
C PHE A 616 3.54 -11.08 1.20
N TYR A 617 3.94 -9.86 0.88
CA TYR A 617 3.11 -8.66 0.98
C TYR A 617 3.36 -7.74 -0.21
N VAL A 618 2.42 -6.84 -0.49
CA VAL A 618 2.59 -5.75 -1.45
C VAL A 618 3.08 -4.54 -0.65
N LEU A 619 4.36 -4.19 -0.78
CA LEU A 619 4.98 -3.10 0.01
C LEU A 619 4.83 -1.73 -0.67
N ALA A 620 4.69 -1.70 -1.99
CA ALA A 620 4.35 -0.49 -2.74
C ALA A 620 3.43 -0.82 -3.93
N PRO A 621 2.51 0.07 -4.30
CA PRO A 621 1.49 -0.18 -5.32
C PRO A 621 2.05 -0.20 -6.75
N LYS A 622 3.26 0.34 -6.95
CA LYS A 622 4.09 0.15 -8.14
C LYS A 622 5.56 0.09 -7.77
N VAL A 623 6.36 -0.59 -8.59
CA VAL A 623 7.81 -0.38 -8.64
C VAL A 623 8.13 0.92 -9.39
N VAL A 624 9.34 1.46 -9.18
CA VAL A 624 9.84 2.63 -9.92
C VAL A 624 9.86 2.33 -11.43
N ASP A 625 9.42 3.28 -12.25
CA ASP A 625 9.34 3.10 -13.71
C ASP A 625 10.74 2.81 -14.29
N GLY A 626 10.83 1.91 -15.26
CA GLY A 626 12.10 1.36 -15.79
C GLY A 626 12.61 0.12 -15.06
N THR A 627 12.06 -0.24 -13.88
CA THR A 627 12.35 -1.53 -13.24
C THR A 627 11.90 -2.69 -14.16
N PRO A 628 12.73 -3.72 -14.43
CA PRO A 628 12.31 -4.90 -15.17
C PRO A 628 11.08 -5.58 -14.54
N CYS A 629 10.16 -6.08 -15.36
CA CYS A 629 8.95 -6.77 -14.86
C CYS A 629 9.29 -8.10 -14.17
N SER A 630 10.32 -8.79 -14.67
CA SER A 630 10.88 -10.03 -14.13
C SER A 630 12.28 -10.25 -14.71
N PRO A 631 13.25 -10.82 -13.96
CA PRO A 631 14.65 -10.95 -14.40
C PRO A 631 14.83 -11.69 -15.72
N ASP A 632 13.97 -12.67 -16.03
CA ASP A 632 13.99 -13.46 -17.27
C ASP A 632 13.42 -12.74 -18.50
N THR A 633 12.89 -11.52 -18.33
CA THR A 633 12.27 -10.73 -19.40
C THR A 633 13.06 -9.45 -19.73
N SER A 634 12.87 -8.92 -20.94
CA SER A 634 13.29 -7.57 -21.32
C SER A 634 12.20 -6.51 -21.11
N ALA A 635 11.02 -6.90 -20.62
CA ALA A 635 9.93 -5.98 -20.38
C ALA A 635 10.18 -5.15 -19.11
N VAL A 636 9.77 -3.88 -19.14
CA VAL A 636 9.99 -2.91 -18.07
C VAL A 636 8.65 -2.34 -17.58
N CYS A 637 8.61 -1.96 -16.31
CA CYS A 637 7.44 -1.36 -15.69
C CYS A 637 7.34 0.12 -16.06
N VAL A 638 6.15 0.56 -16.51
CA VAL A 638 5.81 1.96 -16.78
C VAL A 638 4.45 2.23 -16.16
N GLN A 639 4.37 3.17 -15.21
CA GLN A 639 3.16 3.51 -14.46
C GLN A 639 2.40 2.28 -13.95
N GLY A 640 3.12 1.36 -13.29
CA GLY A 640 2.56 0.14 -12.72
C GLY A 640 2.12 -0.93 -13.73
N LYS A 641 2.37 -0.76 -15.04
CA LYS A 641 2.07 -1.76 -16.07
C LYS A 641 3.35 -2.31 -16.70
N CYS A 642 3.36 -3.61 -17.00
CA CYS A 642 4.47 -4.23 -17.72
C CYS A 642 4.39 -3.92 -19.22
N ILE A 643 5.38 -3.18 -19.74
CA ILE A 643 5.51 -2.78 -21.14
C ILE A 643 6.68 -3.53 -21.79
N LYS A 644 6.48 -4.00 -23.02
CA LYS A 644 7.53 -4.67 -23.78
C LYS A 644 8.62 -3.66 -24.17
N ALA A 645 9.85 -3.96 -23.79
CA ALA A 645 11.05 -3.29 -24.30
C ALA A 645 11.99 -4.33 -24.93
N GLY A 646 12.94 -3.85 -25.73
CA GLY A 646 13.96 -4.71 -26.34
C GLY A 646 14.98 -5.18 -25.31
N CYS A 647 15.79 -6.17 -25.69
CA CYS A 647 16.92 -6.64 -24.87
C CYS A 647 18.00 -5.56 -24.64
N ASP A 648 17.93 -4.46 -25.39
CA ASP A 648 18.73 -3.23 -25.29
C ASP A 648 18.18 -2.25 -24.23
N GLY A 649 17.13 -2.63 -23.48
CA GLY A 649 16.48 -1.79 -22.49
C GLY A 649 15.61 -0.67 -23.08
N LYS A 650 15.51 -0.57 -24.41
CA LYS A 650 14.79 0.51 -25.08
C LYS A 650 13.31 0.13 -25.27
N LEU A 651 12.42 1.00 -24.79
CA LEU A 651 10.99 0.93 -25.04
C LEU A 651 10.72 0.95 -26.56
N ASP A 652 9.73 0.17 -26.99
CA ASP A 652 9.36 -0.05 -28.40
C ASP A 652 10.46 -0.68 -29.29
N SER A 653 11.64 -1.01 -28.74
CA SER A 653 12.63 -1.83 -29.46
C SER A 653 12.14 -3.27 -29.61
N ASN A 654 12.28 -3.80 -30.83
CA ASN A 654 11.93 -5.18 -31.16
C ASN A 654 13.10 -6.16 -31.03
N LYS A 655 14.29 -5.70 -30.64
CA LYS A 655 15.45 -6.57 -30.40
C LYS A 655 15.17 -7.58 -29.29
N LYS A 656 15.53 -8.85 -29.51
CA LYS A 656 15.41 -9.95 -28.54
C LYS A 656 16.78 -10.56 -28.30
N PHE A 657 16.94 -11.24 -27.16
CA PHE A 657 18.07 -12.14 -26.98
C PHE A 657 17.94 -13.32 -27.96
N ASP A 658 19.06 -13.70 -28.57
CA ASP A 658 19.17 -14.91 -29.37
C ASP A 658 19.32 -16.15 -28.47
N LYS A 659 19.46 -17.33 -29.08
CA LYS A 659 19.68 -18.59 -28.33
C LYS A 659 20.98 -18.62 -27.53
N CYS A 660 21.94 -17.74 -27.85
CA CYS A 660 23.21 -17.62 -27.15
C CYS A 660 23.12 -16.69 -25.94
N GLY A 661 22.05 -15.90 -25.81
CA GLY A 661 21.89 -14.87 -24.78
C GLY A 661 22.43 -13.49 -25.21
N VAL A 662 22.73 -13.30 -26.50
CA VAL A 662 23.23 -12.04 -27.06
C VAL A 662 22.06 -11.19 -27.56
N CYS A 663 22.03 -9.91 -27.20
CA CYS A 663 20.95 -9.01 -27.61
C CYS A 663 21.05 -8.66 -29.10
N GLY A 664 20.06 -9.06 -29.89
CA GLY A 664 20.08 -8.89 -31.34
C GLY A 664 21.07 -9.82 -32.06
N GLY A 665 21.52 -10.90 -31.41
CA GLY A 665 22.41 -11.89 -32.00
C GLY A 665 21.75 -12.74 -33.10
N ASP A 666 22.59 -13.44 -33.86
CA ASP A 666 22.21 -14.24 -35.02
C ASP A 666 22.09 -15.75 -34.72
N ASN A 667 22.30 -16.16 -33.47
CA ASN A 667 22.40 -17.56 -33.01
C ASN A 667 23.66 -18.32 -33.47
N GLN A 668 24.66 -17.68 -34.08
CA GLN A 668 25.87 -18.37 -34.56
C GLN A 668 26.96 -18.47 -33.50
N GLY A 669 27.00 -17.60 -32.50
CA GLY A 669 28.05 -17.54 -31.46
C GLY A 669 28.09 -18.70 -30.46
N CYS A 670 27.11 -19.62 -30.47
CA CYS A 670 26.97 -20.69 -29.49
C CYS A 670 26.74 -22.08 -30.11
N LYS A 671 27.07 -23.13 -29.34
CA LYS A 671 26.77 -24.54 -29.62
C LYS A 671 25.68 -25.03 -28.67
N LYS A 672 24.69 -25.76 -29.20
CA LYS A 672 23.65 -26.41 -28.40
C LYS A 672 24.20 -27.68 -27.76
N VAL A 673 24.02 -27.83 -26.46
CA VAL A 673 24.24 -29.08 -25.72
C VAL A 673 22.87 -29.66 -25.37
N SER A 674 22.70 -30.97 -25.52
CA SER A 674 21.46 -31.66 -25.12
C SER A 674 21.69 -33.14 -24.88
N GLY A 675 20.90 -33.73 -23.98
CA GLY A 675 20.95 -35.15 -23.66
C GLY A 675 19.70 -35.64 -22.95
N MET A 676 19.73 -36.91 -22.56
CA MET A 676 18.62 -37.58 -21.87
C MET A 676 19.15 -38.55 -20.81
N PHE A 677 18.56 -38.50 -19.62
CA PHE A 677 18.86 -39.39 -18.50
C PHE A 677 17.67 -40.32 -18.23
N THR A 678 17.94 -41.62 -18.09
CA THR A 678 16.90 -42.68 -18.01
C THR A 678 17.17 -43.84 -17.05
N LYS A 679 18.37 -43.93 -16.46
CA LYS A 679 18.77 -45.07 -15.61
C LYS A 679 18.71 -44.66 -14.13
N PRO A 680 17.76 -45.13 -13.31
CA PRO A 680 17.68 -44.73 -11.91
C PRO A 680 18.66 -45.52 -11.04
N VAL A 681 19.33 -44.82 -10.13
CA VAL A 681 19.96 -45.36 -8.91
C VAL A 681 19.22 -44.75 -7.71
N HIS A 682 19.10 -45.47 -6.59
CA HIS A 682 18.40 -44.95 -5.42
C HIS A 682 19.07 -43.67 -4.90
N GLY A 683 18.28 -42.63 -4.65
CA GLY A 683 18.78 -41.33 -4.17
C GLY A 683 19.05 -40.35 -5.32
N TYR A 684 20.06 -39.50 -5.14
CA TYR A 684 20.37 -38.41 -6.06
C TYR A 684 21.28 -38.87 -7.20
N ASN A 685 20.78 -38.78 -8.43
CA ASN A 685 21.47 -39.16 -9.65
C ASN A 685 21.98 -37.92 -10.40
N PHE A 686 23.26 -37.91 -10.78
CA PHE A 686 23.81 -36.84 -11.64
C PHE A 686 23.16 -36.85 -13.03
N VAL A 687 22.59 -35.72 -13.45
CA VAL A 687 22.02 -35.55 -14.80
C VAL A 687 22.95 -34.73 -15.69
N VAL A 688 23.31 -33.51 -15.26
CA VAL A 688 24.18 -32.61 -16.05
C VAL A 688 24.77 -31.49 -15.18
N MET A 689 25.97 -31.03 -15.53
CA MET A 689 26.54 -29.78 -15.03
C MET A 689 26.30 -28.66 -16.04
N LEU A 690 25.65 -27.58 -15.60
CA LEU A 690 25.45 -26.36 -16.36
C LEU A 690 26.62 -25.40 -16.05
N PRO A 691 27.50 -25.08 -17.01
CA PRO A 691 28.61 -24.16 -16.76
C PRO A 691 28.13 -22.70 -16.63
N ALA A 692 28.98 -21.83 -16.07
CA ALA A 692 28.79 -20.39 -16.22
C ALA A 692 28.78 -20.02 -17.71
N GLY A 693 27.98 -19.01 -18.08
CA GLY A 693 27.70 -18.66 -19.47
C GLY A 693 26.63 -19.52 -20.15
N ALA A 694 26.18 -20.63 -19.57
CA ALA A 694 25.11 -21.44 -20.16
C ALA A 694 23.79 -20.67 -20.22
N SER A 695 23.20 -20.59 -21.42
CA SER A 695 22.02 -19.78 -21.72
C SER A 695 20.89 -20.62 -22.34
N ASN A 696 19.67 -20.08 -22.29
CA ASN A 696 18.45 -20.70 -22.83
C ASN A 696 18.32 -22.19 -22.41
N ILE A 697 18.40 -22.41 -21.10
CA ILE A 697 18.36 -23.70 -20.43
C ILE A 697 16.90 -24.17 -20.36
N ASP A 698 16.65 -25.41 -20.80
CA ASP A 698 15.36 -26.10 -20.69
C ASP A 698 15.62 -27.57 -20.29
N ILE A 699 15.24 -27.90 -19.06
CA ILE A 699 15.35 -29.25 -18.50
C ILE A 699 13.95 -29.70 -18.10
N ARG A 700 13.54 -30.88 -18.58
CA ARG A 700 12.21 -31.43 -18.34
C ARG A 700 12.31 -32.89 -17.92
N GLN A 701 11.87 -33.19 -16.70
CA GLN A 701 11.47 -34.54 -16.32
C GLN A 701 10.04 -34.75 -16.86
N ARG A 702 9.71 -35.96 -17.30
CA ARG A 702 8.35 -36.34 -17.64
C ARG A 702 8.01 -37.60 -16.88
N GLY A 703 6.89 -37.59 -16.16
CA GLY A 703 6.44 -38.75 -15.41
C GLY A 703 6.32 -39.99 -16.29
N TYR A 704 6.71 -41.14 -15.74
CA TYR A 704 6.57 -42.42 -16.43
C TYR A 704 5.10 -42.64 -16.86
N ARG A 705 4.87 -42.87 -18.16
CA ARG A 705 3.53 -42.96 -18.80
C ARG A 705 2.56 -41.80 -18.46
N GLY A 706 3.07 -40.63 -18.08
CA GLY A 706 2.25 -39.45 -17.73
C GLY A 706 1.76 -39.40 -16.28
N MET A 707 2.26 -40.28 -15.40
CA MET A 707 2.02 -40.19 -13.95
C MET A 707 2.49 -38.85 -13.37
N VAL A 708 1.73 -38.30 -12.41
CA VAL A 708 2.12 -37.06 -11.70
C VAL A 708 3.09 -37.33 -10.55
N SER A 709 3.05 -38.55 -9.99
CA SER A 709 4.01 -39.03 -9.00
C SER A 709 4.64 -40.32 -9.54
N ASP A 710 5.74 -40.19 -10.28
CA ASP A 710 6.58 -41.30 -10.74
C ASP A 710 7.80 -41.52 -9.83
N GLU A 711 7.84 -40.82 -8.69
CA GLU A 711 8.89 -40.87 -7.66
C GLU A 711 10.28 -40.39 -8.16
N ASN A 712 10.31 -39.60 -9.24
CA ASN A 712 11.51 -38.97 -9.82
C ASN A 712 11.42 -37.44 -9.80
N TYR A 713 12.22 -36.77 -8.96
CA TYR A 713 12.12 -35.33 -8.72
C TYR A 713 13.41 -34.59 -9.08
N LEU A 714 13.35 -33.48 -9.83
CA LEU A 714 14.51 -32.67 -10.19
C LEU A 714 15.13 -31.97 -8.97
N ALA A 715 16.45 -31.99 -8.84
CA ALA A 715 17.20 -31.30 -7.79
C ALA A 715 18.34 -30.46 -8.39
N VAL A 716 18.74 -29.40 -7.68
CA VAL A 716 19.80 -28.49 -8.14
C VAL A 716 20.72 -28.14 -6.98
N LYS A 717 22.03 -28.27 -7.18
CA LYS A 717 23.08 -27.85 -6.23
C LYS A 717 24.04 -26.86 -6.87
N ASN A 718 24.60 -25.97 -6.04
CA ASN A 718 25.62 -25.01 -6.47
C ASN A 718 27.02 -25.65 -6.49
N ARG A 719 28.03 -24.88 -6.92
CA ARG A 719 29.45 -25.29 -6.95
C ARG A 719 30.05 -25.74 -5.61
N TYR A 720 29.40 -25.46 -4.49
CA TYR A 720 29.83 -25.82 -3.14
C TYR A 720 29.07 -27.05 -2.59
N GLY A 721 28.29 -27.74 -3.42
CA GLY A 721 27.50 -28.91 -3.01
C GLY A 721 26.21 -28.59 -2.24
N LYS A 722 25.89 -27.31 -2.01
CA LYS A 722 24.66 -26.90 -1.31
C LYS A 722 23.47 -26.96 -2.27
N TYR A 723 22.44 -27.72 -1.88
CA TYR A 723 21.18 -27.76 -2.63
C TYR A 723 20.46 -26.40 -2.60
N LEU A 724 20.08 -25.94 -3.79
CA LEU A 724 19.21 -24.78 -4.02
C LEU A 724 17.75 -25.22 -4.24
N LEU A 725 17.56 -26.43 -4.78
CA LEU A 725 16.26 -27.06 -5.04
C LEU A 725 16.28 -28.54 -4.64
N ASN A 726 15.20 -28.99 -4.00
CA ASN A 726 14.88 -30.38 -3.66
C ASN A 726 16.01 -31.20 -2.99
N GLY A 727 16.71 -30.58 -2.04
CA GLY A 727 17.74 -31.23 -1.21
C GLY A 727 17.18 -31.96 0.02
N ASN A 728 18.02 -32.78 0.66
CA ASN A 728 17.71 -33.49 1.91
C ASN A 728 16.41 -34.32 1.86
N TYR A 729 16.08 -34.91 0.71
CA TYR A 729 14.82 -35.65 0.46
C TYR A 729 13.53 -34.83 0.64
N VAL A 730 13.61 -33.49 0.69
CA VAL A 730 12.46 -32.59 0.77
C VAL A 730 12.16 -32.02 -0.61
N VAL A 731 11.00 -32.35 -1.18
CA VAL A 731 10.58 -31.93 -2.53
C VAL A 731 9.59 -30.76 -2.50
N SER A 732 9.67 -29.87 -3.49
CA SER A 732 8.79 -28.70 -3.60
C SER A 732 7.63 -28.93 -4.57
N ALA A 733 6.42 -29.07 -4.04
CA ALA A 733 5.20 -29.29 -4.83
C ALA A 733 4.75 -28.08 -5.68
N VAL A 734 5.29 -26.88 -5.41
CA VAL A 734 4.88 -25.60 -6.02
C VAL A 734 5.99 -24.96 -6.83
N GLU A 735 5.61 -24.02 -7.70
CA GLU A 735 6.55 -23.21 -8.48
C GLU A 735 7.59 -22.51 -7.58
N ARG A 736 8.86 -22.57 -7.97
CA ARG A 736 10.01 -21.99 -7.24
C ARG A 736 10.87 -21.14 -8.18
N ASP A 737 11.13 -19.91 -7.76
CA ASP A 737 12.21 -19.09 -8.31
C ASP A 737 13.52 -19.36 -7.55
N LEU A 738 14.59 -19.63 -8.29
CA LEU A 738 15.96 -19.80 -7.82
C LEU A 738 16.79 -18.62 -8.37
N LEU A 739 17.07 -17.64 -7.53
CA LEU A 739 17.91 -16.49 -7.88
C LEU A 739 19.38 -16.85 -7.61
N VAL A 740 20.21 -16.78 -8.64
CA VAL A 740 21.60 -17.26 -8.67
C VAL A 740 22.46 -16.18 -9.31
N LYS A 741 23.08 -15.31 -8.49
CA LYS A 741 23.90 -14.17 -8.91
C LYS A 741 23.29 -13.38 -10.10
N GLY A 742 22.08 -12.87 -9.92
CA GLY A 742 21.35 -12.11 -10.95
C GLY A 742 20.70 -12.95 -12.06
N SER A 743 21.07 -14.21 -12.25
CA SER A 743 20.34 -15.15 -13.11
C SER A 743 19.12 -15.72 -12.36
N LEU A 744 18.01 -15.95 -13.07
CA LEU A 744 16.79 -16.55 -12.50
C LEU A 744 16.48 -17.89 -13.19
N LEU A 745 16.52 -18.97 -12.39
CA LEU A 745 16.03 -20.30 -12.78
C LEU A 745 14.62 -20.48 -12.21
N ARG A 746 13.68 -20.91 -13.04
CA ARG A 746 12.30 -21.19 -12.61
C ARG A 746 12.00 -22.68 -12.69
N TYR A 747 11.50 -23.22 -11.59
CA TYR A 747 11.08 -24.61 -11.42
C TYR A 747 9.56 -24.70 -11.28
N SER A 748 8.90 -25.62 -11.99
CA SER A 748 7.43 -25.71 -12.04
C SER A 748 6.76 -26.29 -10.79
N GLY A 749 7.47 -27.10 -10.00
CA GLY A 749 6.88 -27.88 -8.90
C GLY A 749 6.50 -29.32 -9.31
N THR A 750 6.49 -30.22 -8.32
CA THR A 750 6.17 -31.66 -8.52
C THR A 750 4.68 -31.96 -8.71
N SER A 751 3.80 -30.95 -8.66
CA SER A 751 2.34 -31.12 -8.79
C SER A 751 1.85 -31.29 -10.24
N THR A 752 2.77 -31.36 -11.20
CA THR A 752 2.49 -31.47 -12.64
C THR A 752 3.18 -32.70 -13.21
N SER A 753 2.58 -33.37 -14.22
CA SER A 753 3.14 -34.59 -14.85
C SER A 753 4.43 -34.37 -15.66
N VAL A 754 4.92 -33.13 -15.72
CA VAL A 754 6.16 -32.72 -16.37
C VAL A 754 6.81 -31.66 -15.50
N GLU A 755 7.83 -32.04 -14.72
CA GLU A 755 8.64 -31.03 -14.03
C GLU A 755 9.54 -30.30 -15.02
N ILE A 756 9.58 -28.98 -14.91
CA ILE A 756 10.32 -28.09 -15.80
C ILE A 756 11.26 -27.22 -14.97
N LEU A 757 12.52 -27.14 -15.37
CA LEU A 757 13.52 -26.19 -14.88
C LEU A 757 14.07 -25.38 -16.06
N GLN A 758 13.85 -24.07 -16.07
CA GLN A 758 14.17 -23.18 -17.20
C GLN A 758 14.90 -21.90 -16.79
N ALA A 759 15.77 -21.41 -17.69
CA ALA A 759 16.40 -20.09 -17.58
C ALA A 759 16.73 -19.49 -18.96
N THR A 760 16.28 -18.26 -19.21
CA THR A 760 16.51 -17.57 -20.49
C THR A 760 17.91 -16.96 -20.59
N ARG A 761 18.37 -16.28 -19.53
CA ARG A 761 19.64 -15.54 -19.50
C ARG A 761 20.84 -16.46 -19.19
N PRO A 762 22.06 -16.09 -19.60
CA PRO A 762 23.28 -16.81 -19.21
C PRO A 762 23.45 -16.91 -17.69
N LEU A 763 23.85 -18.09 -17.21
CA LEU A 763 24.25 -18.33 -15.81
C LEU A 763 25.53 -17.56 -15.45
N GLN A 764 25.57 -16.96 -14.25
CA GLN A 764 26.78 -16.32 -13.72
C GLN A 764 27.65 -17.24 -12.85
N GLU A 765 27.16 -18.43 -12.49
CA GLU A 765 27.94 -19.48 -11.80
C GLU A 765 27.47 -20.88 -12.23
N PRO A 766 28.35 -21.90 -12.15
CA PRO A 766 28.00 -23.26 -12.55
C PRO A 766 27.07 -23.93 -11.53
N LEU A 767 26.09 -24.67 -12.06
CA LEU A 767 25.10 -25.42 -11.29
C LEU A 767 25.13 -26.90 -11.70
N THR A 768 24.91 -27.81 -10.75
CA THR A 768 24.72 -29.23 -11.05
C THR A 768 23.26 -29.59 -10.88
N VAL A 769 22.71 -30.27 -11.88
CA VAL A 769 21.33 -30.75 -11.92
C VAL A 769 21.32 -32.26 -11.73
N GLU A 770 20.44 -32.71 -10.85
CA GLU A 770 20.30 -34.10 -10.43
C GLU A 770 18.83 -34.53 -10.48
N VAL A 771 18.57 -35.83 -10.44
CA VAL A 771 17.24 -36.39 -10.23
C VAL A 771 17.23 -37.32 -9.04
N LEU A 772 16.37 -37.02 -8.08
CA LEU A 772 16.08 -37.84 -6.91
C LEU A 772 15.11 -38.94 -7.32
N SER A 773 15.61 -40.18 -7.42
CA SER A 773 14.81 -41.37 -7.67
C SER A 773 14.58 -42.14 -6.36
N VAL A 774 13.33 -42.33 -5.99
CA VAL A 774 12.91 -43.03 -4.76
C VAL A 774 11.82 -44.08 -5.03
N GLY A 775 11.40 -44.80 -3.98
CA GLY A 775 10.28 -45.73 -4.04
C GLY A 775 10.49 -46.86 -5.06
N LYS A 776 9.57 -46.97 -6.02
CA LYS A 776 9.47 -48.05 -7.02
C LYS A 776 10.49 -47.97 -8.15
N MET A 777 11.43 -47.02 -8.11
CA MET A 777 12.53 -46.90 -9.06
C MET A 777 12.05 -46.83 -10.53
N THR A 778 10.97 -46.10 -10.78
CA THR A 778 10.44 -45.96 -12.14
C THR A 778 11.48 -45.23 -13.02
N PRO A 779 11.70 -45.63 -14.28
CA PRO A 779 12.74 -45.01 -15.10
C PRO A 779 12.48 -43.51 -15.34
N PRO A 780 13.35 -42.60 -14.85
CA PRO A 780 13.20 -41.17 -15.06
C PRO A 780 13.26 -40.85 -16.56
N ARG A 781 12.67 -39.73 -16.97
CA ARG A 781 12.69 -39.29 -18.37
C ARG A 781 13.16 -37.85 -18.48
N VAL A 782 14.32 -37.56 -17.90
CA VAL A 782 14.88 -36.21 -17.90
C VAL A 782 15.51 -35.92 -19.26
N ARG A 783 14.99 -34.92 -19.96
CA ARG A 783 15.60 -34.34 -21.18
C ARG A 783 16.13 -32.96 -20.84
N TYR A 784 17.37 -32.68 -21.20
CA TYR A 784 17.98 -31.36 -21.00
C TYR A 784 18.48 -30.77 -22.32
N SER A 785 18.40 -29.45 -22.45
CA SER A 785 19.15 -28.71 -23.46
C SER A 785 19.49 -27.30 -23.00
N PHE A 786 20.63 -26.79 -23.46
CA PHE A 786 21.12 -25.44 -23.20
C PHE A 786 22.14 -25.03 -24.28
N TYR A 787 22.58 -23.78 -24.28
CA TYR A 787 23.56 -23.24 -25.21
C TYR A 787 24.78 -22.73 -24.45
N ILE A 788 25.97 -22.90 -25.04
CA ILE A 788 27.25 -22.38 -24.53
C ILE A 788 28.03 -21.75 -25.69
N SER A 789 28.91 -20.80 -25.42
CA SER A 789 29.73 -20.14 -26.45
C SER A 789 30.55 -21.16 -27.25
N LYS A 790 30.86 -20.81 -28.51
CA LYS A 790 31.87 -21.51 -29.30
C LYS A 790 33.24 -20.94 -28.94
N GLU A 791 34.06 -21.74 -28.25
CA GLU A 791 35.51 -21.48 -28.08
C GLU A 791 36.17 -21.24 -29.45
N SER A 792 37.12 -20.30 -29.50
CA SER A 792 37.80 -19.94 -30.76
C SER A 792 38.66 -21.12 -31.26
N LYS A 793 39.19 -21.01 -32.49
CA LYS A 793 40.13 -22.03 -32.99
C LYS A 793 41.45 -22.06 -32.20
N GLU A 794 41.80 -21.00 -31.47
CA GLU A 794 43.06 -20.86 -30.73
C GLU A 794 43.04 -21.62 -29.38
N GLU A 795 41.91 -21.61 -28.65
CA GLU A 795 41.75 -22.41 -27.42
C GLU A 795 41.76 -23.93 -27.72
N LYS A 796 41.31 -24.33 -28.91
CA LYS A 796 41.29 -25.73 -29.33
C LYS A 796 42.68 -26.28 -29.63
N THR A 797 43.65 -25.45 -29.96
CA THR A 797 45.06 -25.88 -30.10
C THR A 797 45.63 -26.26 -28.73
N LEU A 798 45.41 -25.43 -27.71
CA LEU A 798 45.91 -25.65 -26.33
C LEU A 798 45.31 -26.92 -25.69
N GLN A 799 43.98 -27.12 -25.76
CA GLN A 799 43.36 -28.34 -25.21
C GLN A 799 43.69 -29.63 -25.98
N LYS A 800 44.18 -29.54 -27.22
CA LYS A 800 44.54 -30.72 -28.02
C LYS A 800 45.92 -31.27 -27.65
N GLU A 801 46.83 -30.42 -27.20
CA GLU A 801 48.13 -30.84 -26.62
C GLU A 801 47.92 -31.58 -25.29
N GLU A 802 47.11 -31.04 -24.37
CA GLU A 802 46.81 -31.71 -23.08
C GLU A 802 46.15 -33.10 -23.24
N ARG A 803 45.28 -33.26 -24.25
CA ARG A 803 44.62 -34.55 -24.51
C ARG A 803 45.52 -35.58 -25.20
N SER A 804 46.61 -35.16 -25.84
CA SER A 804 47.60 -36.09 -26.41
C SER A 804 48.48 -36.74 -25.34
N ILE A 805 48.58 -36.13 -24.15
CA ILE A 805 49.48 -36.60 -23.06
C ILE A 805 48.77 -37.59 -22.11
N LYS A 806 47.43 -37.55 -22.01
CA LYS A 806 46.64 -38.39 -21.07
C LYS A 806 46.11 -39.71 -21.66
N ALA A 807 46.70 -40.20 -22.74
CA ALA A 807 46.20 -41.36 -23.49
C ALA A 807 47.16 -42.57 -23.54
N GLN A 808 47.98 -42.79 -22.51
CA GLN A 808 48.65 -44.08 -22.30
C GLN A 808 48.55 -44.58 -20.85
N ASN A 809 48.16 -45.86 -20.76
CA ASN A 809 48.27 -46.81 -19.65
C ASN A 809 47.19 -46.83 -18.55
N SER A 810 46.30 -47.81 -18.73
CA SER A 810 45.65 -48.54 -17.63
C SER A 810 46.16 -50.00 -17.64
N VAL A 811 46.97 -50.34 -16.63
CA VAL A 811 47.05 -51.65 -15.93
C VAL A 811 47.46 -52.94 -16.71
N LEU A 812 48.68 -53.42 -16.38
CA LEU A 812 49.21 -54.81 -16.32
C LEU A 812 49.35 -55.70 -17.57
N VAL A 813 50.57 -56.20 -17.84
CA VAL A 813 51.07 -57.58 -17.55
C VAL A 813 52.59 -57.67 -17.87
N ASP A 814 53.23 -58.71 -17.34
CA ASP A 814 54.66 -59.01 -17.13
C ASP A 814 55.61 -59.16 -18.35
N SER A 815 56.94 -59.17 -18.04
CA SER A 815 58.07 -59.81 -18.76
C SER A 815 59.18 -58.94 -19.41
N ASN A 816 60.36 -58.96 -18.78
CA ASN A 816 61.72 -59.02 -19.35
C ASN A 816 62.03 -58.41 -20.74
N LYS A 817 62.82 -57.31 -20.75
CA LYS A 817 64.24 -57.36 -21.21
C LYS A 817 65.04 -56.08 -20.96
N VAL A 818 66.34 -56.27 -20.80
CA VAL A 818 67.39 -55.25 -20.69
C VAL A 818 67.69 -54.68 -22.09
N GLU A 819 67.85 -53.36 -22.25
CA GLU A 819 69.09 -52.74 -22.76
C GLU A 819 69.05 -51.20 -22.86
N ALA A 820 70.23 -50.61 -22.69
CA ALA A 820 70.44 -49.20 -22.44
C ALA A 820 70.27 -48.27 -23.66
N LYS A 821 69.96 -46.99 -23.39
CA LYS A 821 70.50 -45.87 -24.19
C LYS A 821 70.59 -44.55 -23.41
N LYS A 822 71.85 -44.16 -23.14
CA LYS A 822 72.41 -42.82 -22.89
C LYS A 822 71.52 -41.75 -22.23
N GLN A 823 71.84 -41.44 -20.96
CA GLN A 823 71.61 -40.11 -20.40
C GLN A 823 72.66 -39.11 -20.95
N VAL A 824 72.23 -37.88 -21.21
CA VAL A 824 73.07 -36.69 -21.34
C VAL A 824 72.53 -35.67 -20.33
N MET A 825 73.40 -35.10 -19.49
CA MET A 825 72.97 -34.18 -18.44
C MET A 825 72.45 -32.85 -18.99
N GLY A 826 71.39 -32.31 -18.38
CA GLY A 826 70.84 -30.98 -18.65
C GLY A 826 70.15 -30.36 -17.43
N LYS A 827 70.95 -29.81 -16.52
CA LYS A 827 70.64 -28.78 -15.47
C LYS A 827 69.27 -28.86 -14.74
N ARG A 828 69.32 -29.13 -13.43
CA ARG A 828 68.23 -28.85 -12.47
C ARG A 828 68.09 -27.34 -12.18
N PRO A 829 66.88 -26.78 -12.07
CA PRO A 829 66.54 -25.71 -11.13
C PRO A 829 66.44 -26.30 -9.71
N VAL A 830 66.79 -25.52 -8.68
CA VAL A 830 66.87 -26.01 -7.28
C VAL A 830 66.09 -25.07 -6.36
N SER A 831 64.77 -25.25 -6.35
CA SER A 831 63.82 -24.53 -5.49
C SER A 831 62.88 -25.51 -4.80
N HIS A 832 62.44 -25.17 -3.58
CA HIS A 832 61.58 -26.02 -2.76
C HIS A 832 60.54 -25.21 -1.99
N TRP A 833 59.41 -25.86 -1.66
CA TRP A 833 58.36 -25.25 -0.85
C TRP A 833 58.76 -25.18 0.62
N VAL A 834 58.67 -23.99 1.20
CA VAL A 834 58.83 -23.73 2.64
C VAL A 834 57.47 -23.34 3.21
N THR A 835 57.13 -23.88 4.38
CA THR A 835 55.86 -23.59 5.07
C THR A 835 56.10 -22.98 6.44
N GLY A 836 55.42 -21.88 6.73
CA GLY A 836 55.37 -21.31 8.08
C GLY A 836 54.53 -22.15 9.04
N SER A 837 54.52 -21.74 10.30
CA SER A 837 53.59 -22.27 11.32
C SER A 837 52.13 -21.98 10.96
N TRP A 838 51.23 -22.80 11.52
CA TRP A 838 49.79 -22.57 11.40
C TRP A 838 49.36 -21.42 12.32
N GLU A 839 48.58 -20.49 11.77
CA GLU A 839 47.87 -19.45 12.51
C GLU A 839 46.88 -20.04 13.52
N LEU A 840 46.36 -19.23 14.44
CA LEU A 840 45.28 -19.65 15.34
C LEU A 840 44.02 -20.08 14.55
N CYS A 841 43.27 -21.03 15.09
CA CYS A 841 42.04 -21.49 14.46
C CYS A 841 41.00 -20.35 14.39
N THR A 842 40.32 -20.20 13.24
CA THR A 842 39.31 -19.13 13.07
C THR A 842 38.09 -19.24 13.98
N VAL A 843 37.94 -20.34 14.73
CA VAL A 843 36.88 -20.57 15.71
C VAL A 843 37.47 -21.21 16.97
N THR A 844 36.82 -20.99 18.11
CA THR A 844 37.15 -21.66 19.38
C THR A 844 36.48 -23.03 19.53
N CYS A 845 35.39 -23.29 18.81
CA CYS A 845 34.81 -24.62 18.62
C CYS A 845 34.07 -24.71 17.27
N GLY A 846 33.88 -25.93 16.76
CA GLY A 846 33.25 -26.24 15.49
C GLY A 846 34.24 -26.24 14.32
N SER A 847 33.72 -26.31 13.10
CA SER A 847 34.53 -26.42 11.88
C SER A 847 35.18 -25.08 11.49
N GLY A 848 36.33 -24.78 12.08
CA GLY A 848 37.19 -23.66 11.70
C GLY A 848 38.22 -24.03 10.63
N LEU A 849 38.99 -23.03 10.24
CA LEU A 849 40.14 -23.18 9.36
C LEU A 849 41.39 -22.56 10.02
N GLN A 850 42.54 -23.20 9.87
CA GLN A 850 43.85 -22.59 10.11
C GLN A 850 44.50 -22.30 8.75
N LYS A 851 45.22 -21.19 8.65
CA LYS A 851 46.04 -20.85 7.49
C LYS A 851 47.52 -20.91 7.87
N ARG A 852 48.39 -21.11 6.89
CA ARG A 852 49.84 -20.93 7.04
C ARG A 852 50.43 -20.33 5.78
N LEU A 853 51.54 -19.64 5.95
CA LEU A 853 52.35 -19.16 4.83
C LEU A 853 52.95 -20.35 4.07
N VAL A 854 52.86 -20.36 2.74
CA VAL A 854 53.49 -21.36 1.86
C VAL A 854 54.17 -20.61 0.73
N GLN A 855 55.50 -20.60 0.73
CA GLN A 855 56.34 -19.86 -0.20
C GLN A 855 57.34 -20.79 -0.90
N CYS A 856 57.62 -20.54 -2.17
CA CYS A 856 58.69 -21.20 -2.90
C CYS A 856 59.99 -20.44 -2.61
N GLN A 857 61.07 -21.15 -2.27
CA GLN A 857 62.38 -20.57 -2.01
C GLN A 857 63.50 -21.34 -2.71
N SER A 858 64.59 -20.66 -3.08
CA SER A 858 65.84 -21.30 -3.48
C SER A 858 66.63 -21.78 -2.26
N MET A 859 67.68 -22.59 -2.48
CA MET A 859 68.59 -23.03 -1.40
C MET A 859 69.31 -21.87 -0.68
N GLU A 860 69.41 -20.68 -1.29
CA GLU A 860 69.92 -19.47 -0.65
C GLU A 860 68.86 -18.68 0.15
N GLY A 861 67.67 -19.26 0.37
CA GLY A 861 66.59 -18.67 1.18
C GLY A 861 65.86 -17.50 0.52
N ARG A 862 66.04 -17.28 -0.79
CA ARG A 862 65.41 -16.18 -1.55
C ARG A 862 64.07 -16.63 -2.15
N PRO A 863 63.10 -15.73 -2.35
CA PRO A 863 61.83 -16.07 -2.98
C PRO A 863 62.05 -16.56 -4.42
N ALA A 864 61.52 -17.74 -4.73
CA ALA A 864 61.62 -18.40 -6.03
C ALA A 864 60.22 -18.59 -6.64
N VAL A 865 60.14 -18.95 -7.92
CA VAL A 865 58.85 -19.05 -8.66
C VAL A 865 58.71 -20.36 -9.44
N ASP A 866 59.75 -21.20 -9.40
CA ASP A 866 59.99 -22.39 -10.21
C ASP A 866 59.71 -23.72 -9.47
N CYS A 867 59.18 -23.67 -8.25
CA CYS A 867 58.75 -24.87 -7.52
C CYS A 867 57.53 -25.53 -8.18
N ASP A 868 57.52 -26.87 -8.27
CA ASP A 868 56.39 -27.61 -8.84
C ASP A 868 55.09 -27.37 -8.05
N SER A 869 54.05 -26.94 -8.75
CA SER A 869 52.70 -26.76 -8.20
C SER A 869 52.07 -28.04 -7.65
N ALA A 870 52.48 -29.22 -8.12
CA ALA A 870 52.00 -30.52 -7.64
C ALA A 870 52.45 -30.81 -6.19
N ASP A 871 53.68 -30.41 -5.84
CA ASP A 871 54.26 -30.59 -4.51
C ASP A 871 53.87 -29.47 -3.53
N ARG A 872 53.05 -28.50 -3.95
CA ARG A 872 52.70 -27.33 -3.14
C ARG A 872 51.92 -27.73 -1.87
N PRO A 873 52.48 -27.53 -0.66
CA PRO A 873 51.80 -27.92 0.56
C PRO A 873 50.50 -27.14 0.79
N ALA A 874 49.51 -27.79 1.40
CA ALA A 874 48.25 -27.15 1.75
C ALA A 874 48.47 -25.90 2.63
N ALA A 875 48.02 -24.75 2.17
CA ALA A 875 48.08 -23.47 2.88
C ALA A 875 46.91 -23.24 3.86
N VAL A 876 45.89 -24.12 3.82
CA VAL A 876 44.71 -24.08 4.68
C VAL A 876 44.39 -25.49 5.16
N ARG A 877 44.04 -25.68 6.44
CA ARG A 877 43.52 -26.94 7.00
C ARG A 877 42.31 -26.69 7.88
N ALA A 878 41.49 -27.73 8.10
CA ALA A 878 40.41 -27.69 9.09
C ALA A 878 40.96 -27.73 10.53
N CYS A 879 40.23 -27.13 11.47
CA CYS A 879 40.55 -27.09 12.90
C CYS A 879 39.28 -26.90 13.75
N GLY A 880 39.41 -27.08 15.07
CA GLY A 880 38.39 -26.74 16.06
C GLY A 880 37.65 -27.96 16.61
N ASP A 881 37.43 -27.95 17.93
CA ASP A 881 36.82 -29.05 18.69
C ASP A 881 35.28 -29.00 18.65
N PRO A 882 34.56 -30.11 18.89
CA PRO A 882 33.10 -30.12 18.88
C PRO A 882 32.47 -29.11 19.85
N CYS A 883 31.55 -28.28 19.37
CA CYS A 883 30.88 -27.28 20.22
C CYS A 883 29.88 -27.92 21.19
N PRO A 884 29.71 -27.37 22.40
CA PRO A 884 28.67 -27.79 23.32
C PRO A 884 27.25 -27.58 22.75
N MET A 885 26.32 -28.43 23.19
CA MET A 885 24.94 -28.48 22.72
C MET A 885 23.94 -28.31 23.87
N TRP A 886 22.73 -27.90 23.54
CA TRP A 886 21.61 -27.86 24.48
C TRP A 886 21.06 -29.27 24.70
N ASP A 887 21.26 -29.81 25.90
CA ASP A 887 20.50 -30.96 26.38
C ASP A 887 19.13 -30.53 26.92
N VAL A 888 18.14 -31.40 26.72
CA VAL A 888 16.71 -31.09 26.86
C VAL A 888 16.03 -32.19 27.66
N GLY A 889 15.84 -31.93 28.95
CA GLY A 889 15.17 -32.88 29.85
C GLY A 889 13.67 -33.02 29.59
N THR A 890 13.06 -33.96 30.33
CA THR A 890 11.63 -34.26 30.27
C THR A 890 10.77 -33.11 30.78
N TRP A 891 9.54 -33.02 30.27
CA TRP A 891 8.53 -32.09 30.78
C TRP A 891 8.02 -32.54 32.15
N SER A 892 7.76 -31.56 33.03
CA SER A 892 7.02 -31.72 34.27
C SER A 892 5.56 -32.09 34.01
N HIS A 893 4.87 -32.55 35.04
CA HIS A 893 3.40 -32.51 35.06
C HIS A 893 2.88 -31.08 34.84
N CYS A 894 1.65 -30.98 34.34
CA CYS A 894 0.98 -29.71 34.09
C CYS A 894 0.69 -29.01 35.43
N SER A 895 0.92 -27.69 35.50
CA SER A 895 0.71 -26.90 36.73
C SER A 895 -0.74 -26.80 37.21
N LYS A 896 -1.70 -27.27 36.40
CA LYS A 896 -3.12 -27.40 36.76
C LYS A 896 -3.67 -28.71 36.18
N SER A 897 -4.60 -29.34 36.90
CA SER A 897 -5.30 -30.55 36.48
C SER A 897 -6.46 -30.27 35.49
N CYS A 898 -7.03 -29.06 35.53
CA CYS A 898 -8.00 -28.55 34.56
C CYS A 898 -7.68 -27.09 34.18
N GLY A 899 -8.29 -26.62 33.09
CA GLY A 899 -8.08 -25.27 32.53
C GLY A 899 -6.75 -25.11 31.80
N ARG A 900 -6.32 -23.86 31.63
CA ARG A 900 -5.02 -23.50 31.05
C ARG A 900 -3.91 -23.66 32.10
N GLY A 901 -3.08 -24.69 31.95
CA GLY A 901 -1.86 -24.89 32.73
C GLY A 901 -0.59 -24.71 31.89
N PHE A 902 0.56 -24.84 32.54
CA PHE A 902 1.88 -24.88 31.90
C PHE A 902 2.71 -26.04 32.44
N LYS A 903 3.56 -26.60 31.60
CA LYS A 903 4.58 -27.60 31.95
C LYS A 903 5.96 -26.98 31.71
N ARG A 904 6.96 -27.37 32.52
CA ARG A 904 8.34 -26.86 32.44
C ARG A 904 9.30 -28.02 32.18
N ARG A 905 10.44 -27.78 31.53
CA ARG A 905 11.52 -28.78 31.41
C ARG A 905 12.88 -28.15 31.67
N PRO A 906 13.83 -28.87 32.29
CA PRO A 906 15.18 -28.38 32.46
C PRO A 906 15.91 -28.40 31.11
N VAL A 907 16.65 -27.33 30.82
CA VAL A 907 17.54 -27.23 29.65
C VAL A 907 18.94 -26.85 30.16
N ARG A 908 19.93 -27.65 29.77
CA ARG A 908 21.34 -27.57 30.22
C ARG A 908 22.25 -27.43 29.00
N CYS A 909 23.34 -26.70 29.13
CA CYS A 909 24.39 -26.66 28.10
C CYS A 909 25.40 -27.77 28.47
N MET A 910 25.65 -28.72 27.57
CA MET A 910 26.57 -29.83 27.80
C MET A 910 27.60 -29.97 26.67
N THR A 911 28.81 -30.37 27.01
CA THR A 911 29.80 -30.84 26.03
C THR A 911 29.37 -32.18 25.44
N GLU A 912 29.95 -32.58 24.31
CA GLU A 912 29.70 -33.89 23.68
C GLU A 912 30.06 -35.07 24.62
N ASN A 913 30.97 -34.84 25.57
CA ASN A 913 31.36 -35.80 26.61
C ASN A 913 30.46 -35.75 27.88
N GLY A 914 29.31 -35.05 27.84
CA GLY A 914 28.33 -35.02 28.94
C GLY A 914 28.66 -34.07 30.11
N GLY A 915 29.66 -33.19 29.97
CA GLY A 915 30.01 -32.21 31.01
C GLY A 915 29.09 -30.99 30.98
N ASN A 916 28.49 -30.63 32.13
CA ASN A 916 27.65 -29.44 32.25
C ASN A 916 28.48 -28.14 32.18
N LEU A 917 28.07 -27.20 31.33
CA LEU A 917 28.66 -25.87 31.18
C LEU A 917 27.69 -24.74 31.57
N PRO A 918 28.20 -23.54 31.92
CA PRO A 918 27.39 -22.34 32.11
C PRO A 918 26.58 -22.01 30.84
N ARG A 919 25.34 -21.55 31.02
CA ARG A 919 24.36 -21.30 29.93
C ARG A 919 24.91 -20.39 28.83
N GLU A 920 25.78 -19.45 29.18
CA GLU A 920 26.48 -18.54 28.27
C GLU A 920 27.15 -19.24 27.07
N HIS A 921 27.65 -20.47 27.27
CA HIS A 921 28.48 -21.19 26.29
C HIS A 921 27.65 -21.81 25.13
N CYS A 922 26.32 -21.87 25.27
CA CYS A 922 25.41 -22.34 24.22
C CYS A 922 24.59 -21.19 23.58
N SER A 923 24.87 -19.92 23.93
CA SER A 923 24.09 -18.74 23.52
C SER A 923 23.96 -18.51 22.01
N GLY A 924 24.93 -18.97 21.22
CA GLY A 924 24.92 -18.85 19.75
C GLY A 924 23.99 -19.81 19.02
N ARG A 925 23.33 -20.76 19.71
CA ARG A 925 22.40 -21.74 19.10
C ARG A 925 21.00 -21.59 19.67
N ARG A 926 19.99 -21.72 18.79
CA ARG A 926 18.56 -21.53 19.08
C ARG A 926 18.14 -22.32 20.33
N LYS A 927 17.97 -21.60 21.45
CA LYS A 927 17.65 -22.17 22.76
C LYS A 927 16.32 -22.94 22.73
N PRO A 928 16.28 -24.21 23.18
CA PRO A 928 15.03 -24.96 23.33
C PRO A 928 14.08 -24.30 24.33
N GLN A 929 12.77 -24.35 24.03
CA GLN A 929 11.71 -23.81 24.89
C GLN A 929 11.66 -24.52 26.25
N GLU A 930 11.81 -23.78 27.36
CA GLU A 930 11.77 -24.32 28.74
C GLU A 930 10.36 -24.42 29.34
N LEU A 931 9.36 -23.73 28.78
CA LEU A 931 7.98 -23.66 29.28
C LEU A 931 6.97 -23.76 28.12
N ASP A 932 6.01 -24.67 28.22
CA ASP A 932 4.99 -24.94 27.21
C ASP A 932 3.59 -25.04 27.84
N LEU A 933 2.55 -24.73 27.08
CA LEU A 933 1.16 -24.74 27.56
C LEU A 933 0.57 -26.15 27.54
N CYS A 934 -0.24 -26.47 28.53
CA CYS A 934 -0.99 -27.71 28.60
C CYS A 934 -2.46 -27.40 28.92
N ASN A 935 -3.34 -27.83 28.02
CA ASN A 935 -4.80 -27.76 28.17
C ASN A 935 -5.31 -29.19 28.29
N LEU A 936 -5.57 -29.67 29.51
CA LEU A 936 -5.91 -31.09 29.72
C LEU A 936 -7.43 -31.38 29.78
N LYS A 937 -8.24 -30.35 30.07
CA LYS A 937 -9.70 -30.21 29.84
C LYS A 937 -10.14 -28.83 30.36
N PRO A 938 -11.32 -28.31 30.01
CA PRO A 938 -11.95 -27.23 30.78
C PRO A 938 -12.05 -27.61 32.26
N CYS A 939 -11.94 -26.62 33.15
CA CYS A 939 -12.70 -26.64 34.40
C CYS A 939 -14.10 -26.13 34.04
#